data_AF-A0A847GXC6-F1
#
_entry.id   AF-A0A847GXC6-F1
#
_cell.length_a   1.000
_cell.length_b   1.000
_cell.length_c   1.000
_cell.angle_alpha   90.00
_cell.angle_beta   90.00
_cell.angle_gamma   90.00
#
_symmetry.space_group_name_H-M   'P 1'
#
loop_
_entity.id
_entity.type
_entity.pdbx_description
1 polymer ?
#
loop_
_entity_poly.entity_id
_entity_poly.type
_entity_poly.pdbx_seq_one_letter_code
_entity_poly.pdbx_strand_id
1 'polypeptide(L)'
;LDAASLALGMAIDAASGAFTWTPTEADGPGVYPVTVTVTDDGTPALADFETFNVTVNEVNVAPLLDDVVLQTEQNAMLTITPEEIESLFHDADGDELMTLRIVTLPLHGNLYLNDDLETPIPSGATVAMTDVTLLTYRPHPDYLGPDAFTWNASDGMVDAHTPATVGINVVEDAAAPTVLSVVRQVPPDATTTATSVTFRITFSEDVQNLDEADVVFTGPAGALATASGLVPVSMMGFSVFDLTVNVPLWAHGLLVVDLAPDVTIEDLAGNPLDTETTPEPLEIDYTIDHRTTPVYVDENWAGMPLGDSPVGQPTLIFGYNAFDTFQDALGRVAQSGTINVEVPGSPDDDTFDFWSVPGDPGFHRMGSAEALYDVPETVLVNVFVNGEGGNDTATLIDSTGSVAATLNPGGGTVSGLGYEVTLSNAESITVQAMAGGLDKVSLYDSLGDDRFVGRPTNAYLEGPGYTNYTSGFEEVRVYATAGGLDQAVVFDSAGDDKFVSRPAYAYVEGPGYWTYLAGFDEVSAYATASGADTAILFDTVGDDRFVSQRDYSYMQGSGYLAYAAGFETVSPYATAGGVDKASLFDSPGDDLFVGQPGYAYLEGPGYLSYVAGFDEVTAYATSGGTDKARLFDGAGNDVFVHRPTNAHFSGAGFYNAVQGFDEVKAYAMAGGEDKATLLDSAGNDTFVARPGYGYLQGPGYLGYASGFDTVFAYATAGGTDKTTLYDSANDDRFVSRPGASYLQGPGYLNYASGFADVSMYATAGGTDEALLYDSAGDDDLEGTGDWYELSYDLLDALVPQPTKRSWGQGFDRVLATSDQGGYDTSDVEATDYLFQQIGNWA
;
A
#
# COMPACT_ATOMS: atom_id res chain seq x y z
N LEU A 1 1.75 -55.68 22.85
CA LEU A 1 1.58 -54.66 21.80
C LEU A 1 1.55 -55.35 20.45
N ASP A 2 0.75 -54.86 19.52
CA ASP A 2 0.81 -55.30 18.12
C ASP A 2 2.13 -54.90 17.44
N ALA A 3 2.38 -55.49 16.26
CA ALA A 3 3.63 -55.30 15.54
C ALA A 3 3.81 -53.87 15.01
N ALA A 4 2.73 -53.16 14.70
CA ALA A 4 2.80 -51.79 14.18
C ALA A 4 3.25 -50.81 15.27
N SER A 5 2.66 -50.92 16.46
CA SER A 5 3.02 -50.15 17.65
C SER A 5 4.48 -50.37 18.04
N LEU A 6 4.95 -51.63 18.01
CA LEU A 6 6.35 -51.96 18.31
C LEU A 6 7.33 -51.37 17.27
N ALA A 7 6.94 -51.24 16.01
CA ALA A 7 7.79 -50.68 14.95
C ALA A 7 8.01 -49.16 15.13
N LEU A 8 7.07 -48.47 15.76
CA LEU A 8 7.17 -47.04 16.12
C LEU A 8 7.92 -46.78 17.43
N GLY A 9 8.50 -47.81 18.04
CA GLY A 9 9.25 -47.69 19.29
C GLY A 9 8.38 -47.67 20.56
N MET A 10 7.08 -47.96 20.46
CA MET A 10 6.22 -48.11 21.64
C MET A 10 6.62 -49.35 22.44
N ALA A 11 6.58 -49.24 23.76
CA ALA A 11 6.87 -50.36 24.67
C ALA A 11 5.83 -50.44 25.79
N ILE A 12 5.60 -51.65 26.30
CA ILE A 12 4.79 -51.88 27.50
C ILE A 12 5.50 -52.87 28.41
N ASP A 13 5.66 -52.52 29.69
CA ASP A 13 6.20 -53.43 30.69
C ASP A 13 5.12 -54.42 31.14
N ALA A 14 5.38 -55.71 30.96
CA ALA A 14 4.38 -56.77 31.20
C ALA A 14 4.05 -56.98 32.69
N ALA A 15 4.89 -56.49 33.62
CA ALA A 15 4.69 -56.68 35.07
C ALA A 15 3.93 -55.51 35.71
N SER A 16 4.16 -54.29 35.24
CA SER A 16 3.58 -53.05 35.78
C SER A 16 2.48 -52.47 34.90
N GLY A 17 2.41 -52.85 33.62
CA GLY A 17 1.51 -52.26 32.64
C GLY A 17 1.92 -50.86 32.18
N ALA A 18 3.12 -50.37 32.55
CA ALA A 18 3.59 -49.06 32.13
C ALA A 18 3.84 -49.04 30.62
N PHE A 19 3.09 -48.19 29.92
CA PHE A 19 3.22 -47.93 28.49
C PHE A 19 4.12 -46.72 28.27
N THR A 20 5.08 -46.82 27.36
CA THR A 20 6.00 -45.73 27.02
C THR A 20 6.14 -45.59 25.51
N TRP A 21 6.09 -44.35 25.04
CA TRP A 21 6.41 -43.98 23.68
C TRP A 21 6.96 -42.55 23.66
N THR A 22 7.92 -42.30 22.79
CA THR A 22 8.44 -40.95 22.52
C THR A 22 8.23 -40.72 21.03
N PRO A 23 7.15 -40.01 20.63
CA PRO A 23 6.91 -39.70 19.23
C PRO A 23 8.01 -38.77 18.69
N THR A 24 8.26 -38.88 17.40
CA THR A 24 9.09 -37.95 16.62
C THR A 24 8.20 -36.93 15.91
N GLU A 25 8.80 -35.89 15.33
CA GLU A 25 8.04 -34.84 14.64
C GLU A 25 7.21 -35.42 13.49
N ALA A 26 7.79 -36.34 12.72
CA ALA A 26 7.09 -37.06 11.66
C ALA A 26 5.90 -37.92 12.14
N ASP A 27 5.71 -38.09 13.45
CA ASP A 27 4.55 -38.78 14.03
C ASP A 27 3.37 -37.84 14.32
N GLY A 28 3.55 -36.52 14.25
CA GLY A 28 2.49 -35.51 14.31
C GLY A 28 2.23 -34.90 12.92
N PRO A 29 0.99 -34.47 12.61
CA PRO A 29 -0.25 -34.79 13.30
C PRO A 29 -0.69 -36.22 12.93
N GLY A 30 -1.00 -37.05 13.94
CA GLY A 30 -1.27 -38.47 13.69
C GLY A 30 -2.18 -39.14 14.72
N VAL A 31 -2.96 -40.13 14.28
CA VAL A 31 -3.75 -41.00 15.16
C VAL A 31 -3.30 -42.45 15.00
N TYR A 32 -2.77 -43.01 16.07
CA TYR A 32 -2.16 -44.34 16.10
C TYR A 32 -3.04 -45.32 16.88
N PRO A 33 -3.68 -46.29 16.23
CA PRO A 33 -4.38 -47.36 16.93
C PRO A 33 -3.36 -48.34 17.52
N VAL A 34 -3.42 -48.51 18.85
CA VAL A 34 -2.53 -49.37 19.62
C VAL A 34 -3.31 -50.53 20.21
N THR A 35 -2.96 -51.76 19.83
CA THR A 35 -3.56 -52.97 20.39
C THR A 35 -2.68 -53.62 21.45
N VAL A 36 -3.23 -53.79 22.65
CA VAL A 36 -2.57 -54.49 23.76
C VAL A 36 -3.26 -55.83 23.97
N THR A 37 -2.49 -56.92 23.93
CA THR A 37 -2.94 -58.28 24.28
C THR A 37 -2.32 -58.68 25.60
N VAL A 38 -3.16 -59.18 26.51
CA VAL A 38 -2.75 -59.76 27.80
C VAL A 38 -3.07 -61.25 27.81
N THR A 39 -2.20 -62.06 28.41
CA THR A 39 -2.35 -63.52 28.48
C THR A 39 -2.13 -63.96 29.92
N ASP A 40 -3.03 -64.80 30.46
CA ASP A 40 -2.84 -65.39 31.78
C ASP A 40 -1.78 -66.51 31.79
N ASP A 41 -1.30 -66.88 32.98
CA ASP A 41 -0.34 -67.98 33.17
C ASP A 41 -1.03 -69.34 33.44
N GLY A 42 -2.33 -69.42 33.15
CA GLY A 42 -3.16 -70.60 33.36
C GLY A 42 -2.88 -71.75 32.40
N THR A 43 -3.49 -72.92 32.64
CA THR A 43 -3.48 -74.04 31.69
C THR A 43 -4.91 -74.51 31.41
N PRO A 44 -5.46 -74.29 30.20
CA PRO A 44 -4.84 -73.58 29.08
C PRO A 44 -4.75 -72.07 29.35
N ALA A 45 -3.71 -71.42 28.81
CA ALA A 45 -3.57 -69.97 28.87
C ALA A 45 -4.64 -69.30 28.01
N LEU A 46 -5.34 -68.30 28.55
CA LEU A 46 -6.32 -67.49 27.82
C LEU A 46 -5.77 -66.07 27.61
N ALA A 47 -6.17 -65.45 26.51
CA ALA A 47 -5.76 -64.10 26.16
C ALA A 47 -6.97 -63.22 25.86
N ASP A 48 -6.83 -61.94 26.15
CA ASP A 48 -7.77 -60.89 25.80
C ASP A 48 -7.00 -59.69 25.22
N PHE A 49 -7.67 -58.84 24.43
CA PHE A 49 -7.03 -57.68 23.85
C PHE A 49 -7.96 -56.47 23.81
N GLU A 50 -7.38 -55.28 23.84
CA GLU A 50 -8.08 -54.02 23.67
C GLU A 50 -7.29 -53.11 22.72
N THR A 51 -8.00 -52.30 21.95
CA THR A 51 -7.40 -51.31 21.06
C THR A 51 -7.81 -49.91 21.52
N PHE A 52 -6.84 -49.02 21.70
CA PHE A 52 -7.07 -47.61 21.98
C PHE A 52 -6.28 -46.74 21.00
N ASN A 53 -6.70 -45.50 20.82
CA ASN A 53 -6.00 -44.56 19.95
C ASN A 53 -5.08 -43.66 20.79
N VAL A 54 -3.85 -43.47 20.31
CA VAL A 54 -2.96 -42.40 20.75
C VAL A 54 -2.97 -41.33 19.68
N THR A 55 -3.37 -40.11 20.05
CA THR A 55 -3.29 -38.94 19.18
C THR A 55 -2.01 -38.19 19.49
N VAL A 56 -1.17 -37.99 18.47
CA VAL A 56 -0.02 -37.09 18.51
C VAL A 56 -0.44 -35.79 17.86
N ASN A 57 -0.40 -34.71 18.64
CA ASN A 57 -0.63 -33.38 18.11
C ASN A 57 0.66 -32.86 17.48
N GLU A 58 0.53 -32.16 16.38
CA GLU A 58 1.62 -31.45 15.69
C GLU A 58 2.03 -30.20 16.46
N VAL A 59 3.33 -29.89 16.43
CA VAL A 59 3.88 -28.63 16.90
C VAL A 59 4.82 -28.12 15.82
N ASN A 60 4.33 -27.17 15.01
CA ASN A 60 5.10 -26.58 13.92
C ASN A 60 6.47 -26.08 14.42
N VAL A 61 7.53 -26.55 13.78
CA VAL A 61 8.91 -26.13 13.96
C VAL A 61 9.22 -25.17 12.82
N ALA A 62 9.54 -23.92 13.17
CA ALA A 62 9.86 -22.94 12.14
C ALA A 62 11.04 -23.37 11.24
N PRO A 63 11.04 -22.95 9.97
CA PRO A 63 12.04 -23.38 9.01
C PRO A 63 13.45 -22.86 9.32
N LEU A 64 14.46 -23.54 8.78
CA LEU A 64 15.86 -23.14 8.78
C LEU A 64 16.27 -22.71 7.37
N LEU A 65 17.09 -21.66 7.29
CA LEU A 65 17.59 -21.11 6.03
C LEU A 65 19.11 -21.18 5.95
N ASP A 66 19.63 -21.47 4.76
CA ASP A 66 21.06 -21.46 4.43
C ASP A 66 21.46 -20.20 3.65
N ASP A 67 22.69 -19.73 3.86
CA ASP A 67 23.29 -18.64 3.07
C ASP A 67 23.77 -19.16 1.69
N VAL A 68 23.70 -18.31 0.67
CA VAL A 68 24.25 -18.60 -0.67
C VAL A 68 25.08 -17.44 -1.19
N VAL A 69 26.00 -17.74 -2.11
CA VAL A 69 26.71 -16.72 -2.89
C VAL A 69 26.50 -17.00 -4.38
N LEU A 70 25.83 -16.07 -5.05
CA LEU A 70 25.63 -16.04 -6.50
C LEU A 70 26.68 -15.16 -7.16
N GLN A 71 26.75 -15.21 -8.49
CA GLN A 71 27.66 -14.39 -9.28
C GLN A 71 26.93 -13.80 -10.48
N THR A 72 27.24 -12.55 -10.80
CA THR A 72 26.84 -11.88 -12.04
C THR A 72 27.99 -11.04 -12.58
N GLU A 73 27.93 -10.69 -13.85
CA GLU A 73 28.88 -9.75 -14.47
C GLU A 73 28.42 -8.30 -14.20
N GLN A 74 29.34 -7.35 -14.33
CA GLN A 74 29.07 -5.92 -14.22
C GLN A 74 27.98 -5.51 -15.21
N ASN A 75 27.03 -4.67 -14.79
CA ASN A 75 25.89 -4.21 -15.59
C ASN A 75 24.92 -5.32 -16.09
N ALA A 76 25.22 -6.60 -15.85
CA ALA A 76 24.35 -7.72 -16.18
C ALA A 76 23.33 -8.00 -15.07
N MET A 77 22.09 -8.28 -15.48
CA MET A 77 21.02 -8.67 -14.56
C MET A 77 21.19 -10.12 -14.11
N LEU A 78 20.86 -10.38 -12.84
CA LEU A 78 20.81 -11.71 -12.25
C LEU A 78 19.37 -12.03 -11.88
N THR A 79 18.74 -12.95 -12.62
CA THR A 79 17.43 -13.50 -12.25
C THR A 79 17.62 -14.60 -11.23
N ILE A 80 16.96 -14.47 -10.08
CA ILE A 80 16.98 -15.46 -9.00
C ILE A 80 15.88 -16.48 -9.27
N THR A 81 16.22 -17.76 -9.25
CA THR A 81 15.28 -18.82 -9.60
C THR A 81 14.59 -19.41 -8.36
N PRO A 82 13.36 -19.95 -8.51
CA PRO A 82 12.70 -20.69 -7.43
C PRO A 82 13.56 -21.85 -6.92
N GLU A 83 14.25 -22.58 -7.79
CA GLU A 83 15.10 -23.73 -7.42
C GLU A 83 16.28 -23.29 -6.52
N GLU A 84 16.89 -22.13 -6.79
CA GLU A 84 17.94 -21.58 -5.93
C GLU A 84 17.41 -21.26 -4.53
N ILE A 85 16.25 -20.60 -4.43
CA ILE A 85 15.64 -20.24 -3.13
C ILE A 85 15.16 -21.48 -2.37
N GLU A 86 14.47 -22.40 -3.03
CA GLU A 86 13.98 -23.65 -2.43
C GLU A 86 15.13 -24.50 -1.89
N SER A 87 16.29 -24.50 -2.55
CA SER A 87 17.46 -25.25 -2.09
C SER A 87 18.02 -24.76 -0.75
N LEU A 88 17.71 -23.52 -0.35
CA LEU A 88 18.15 -22.89 0.89
C LEU A 88 17.13 -23.06 2.03
N PHE A 89 15.94 -23.57 1.73
CA PHE A 89 14.86 -23.74 2.70
C PHE A 89 14.84 -25.17 3.23
N HIS A 90 14.90 -25.31 4.56
CA HIS A 90 14.88 -26.59 5.24
C HIS A 90 13.86 -26.57 6.36
N ASP A 91 12.78 -27.32 6.17
CA ASP A 91 11.75 -27.49 7.18
C ASP A 91 11.79 -28.90 7.79
N ALA A 92 11.65 -28.97 9.12
CA ALA A 92 11.74 -30.23 9.86
C ALA A 92 10.45 -31.05 9.80
N ASP A 93 9.32 -30.39 9.55
CA ASP A 93 7.97 -30.96 9.49
C ASP A 93 7.65 -31.41 8.05
N GLY A 94 8.39 -30.86 7.08
CA GLY A 94 8.28 -31.18 5.66
C GLY A 94 7.32 -30.25 4.92
N ASP A 95 7.01 -29.11 5.51
CA ASP A 95 6.19 -28.07 4.89
C ASP A 95 6.93 -27.41 3.71
N GLU A 96 6.15 -26.94 2.73
CA GLU A 96 6.68 -26.27 1.56
C GLU A 96 6.86 -24.78 1.84
N LEU A 97 7.90 -24.18 1.25
CA LEU A 97 8.09 -22.73 1.29
C LEU A 97 6.91 -22.02 0.61
N MET A 98 6.23 -21.13 1.33
CA MET A 98 5.05 -20.42 0.83
C MET A 98 5.37 -19.01 0.35
N THR A 99 6.08 -18.24 1.18
CA THR A 99 6.45 -16.86 0.86
C THR A 99 7.87 -16.56 1.32
N LEU A 100 8.54 -15.68 0.60
CA LEU A 100 9.79 -15.05 1.04
C LEU A 100 9.53 -13.60 1.41
N ARG A 101 10.33 -13.06 2.30
CA ARG A 101 10.30 -11.65 2.70
C ARG A 101 11.70 -11.08 2.63
N ILE A 102 11.87 -9.99 1.88
CA ILE A 102 13.15 -9.29 1.77
C ILE A 102 13.37 -8.48 3.04
N VAL A 103 14.40 -8.79 3.82
CA VAL A 103 14.65 -8.18 5.14
C VAL A 103 15.55 -6.96 5.01
N THR A 104 16.58 -7.04 4.17
CA THR A 104 17.42 -5.90 3.79
C THR A 104 17.60 -5.88 2.29
N LEU A 105 17.84 -4.71 1.71
CA LEU A 105 18.15 -4.57 0.28
C LEU A 105 19.66 -4.64 0.03
N PRO A 106 20.10 -4.96 -1.21
CA PRO A 106 21.48 -4.78 -1.63
C PRO A 106 21.92 -3.31 -1.52
N LEU A 107 23.21 -3.07 -1.28
CA LEU A 107 23.74 -1.70 -1.12
C LEU A 107 24.20 -1.11 -2.45
N HIS A 108 24.59 -1.96 -3.39
CA HIS A 108 25.20 -1.60 -4.67
C HIS A 108 24.44 -2.19 -5.86
N GLY A 109 23.14 -2.42 -5.67
CA GLY A 109 22.21 -2.87 -6.69
C GLY A 109 20.78 -2.83 -6.16
N ASN A 110 19.84 -3.03 -7.06
CA ASN A 110 18.41 -3.02 -6.77
C ASN A 110 17.80 -4.38 -7.09
N LEU A 111 16.80 -4.78 -6.30
CA LEU A 111 15.96 -5.94 -6.57
C LEU A 111 14.62 -5.49 -7.18
N TYR A 112 14.06 -6.26 -8.09
CA TYR A 112 12.79 -5.98 -8.78
C TYR A 112 11.92 -7.24 -8.81
N LEU A 113 10.60 -7.08 -8.93
CA LEU A 113 9.62 -8.19 -8.98
C LEU A 113 8.70 -8.10 -10.20
N ASN A 114 9.21 -7.54 -11.28
CA ASN A 114 8.48 -7.36 -12.52
C ASN A 114 9.48 -7.22 -13.66
N ASP A 115 9.05 -7.61 -14.86
CA ASP A 115 9.90 -7.56 -16.04
C ASP A 115 10.26 -6.12 -16.44
N ASP A 116 9.44 -5.12 -16.07
CA ASP A 116 9.63 -3.71 -16.45
C ASP A 116 10.78 -2.99 -15.70
N LEU A 117 11.22 -3.52 -14.55
CA LEU A 117 12.33 -3.00 -13.74
C LEU A 117 12.24 -1.50 -13.39
N GLU A 118 11.03 -0.92 -13.35
CA GLU A 118 10.85 0.51 -13.11
C GLU A 118 10.90 0.88 -11.62
N THR A 119 10.43 -0.02 -10.75
CA THR A 119 10.36 0.22 -9.30
C THR A 119 11.08 -0.89 -8.52
N PRO A 120 12.20 -0.59 -7.84
CA PRO A 120 12.83 -1.54 -6.94
C PRO A 120 11.89 -1.97 -5.82
N ILE A 121 11.95 -3.25 -5.42
CA ILE A 121 11.19 -3.73 -4.28
C ILE A 121 11.69 -3.08 -2.99
N PRO A 122 10.80 -2.65 -2.07
CA PRO A 122 11.20 -2.07 -0.81
C PRO A 122 11.69 -3.14 0.18
N SER A 123 12.45 -2.70 1.18
CA SER A 123 12.75 -3.54 2.34
C SER A 123 11.45 -3.95 3.05
N GLY A 124 11.36 -5.20 3.45
CA GLY A 124 10.17 -5.79 4.04
C GLY A 124 9.16 -6.34 3.04
N ALA A 125 9.39 -6.20 1.73
CA ALA A 125 8.52 -6.75 0.69
C ALA A 125 8.37 -8.27 0.81
N THR A 126 7.13 -8.75 0.71
CA THR A 126 6.81 -10.18 0.64
C THR A 126 6.62 -10.58 -0.81
N VAL A 127 7.29 -11.66 -1.23
CA VAL A 127 7.21 -12.23 -2.57
C VAL A 127 6.66 -13.65 -2.46
N ALA A 128 5.60 -13.94 -3.22
CA ALA A 128 5.05 -15.29 -3.30
C ALA A 128 5.95 -16.19 -4.13
N MET A 129 6.01 -17.49 -3.82
CA MET A 129 6.85 -18.43 -4.59
C MET A 129 6.52 -18.50 -6.08
N THR A 130 5.28 -18.19 -6.48
CA THR A 130 4.88 -18.08 -7.89
C THR A 130 5.54 -16.92 -8.62
N ASP A 131 5.99 -15.90 -7.89
CA ASP A 131 6.49 -14.65 -8.45
C ASP A 131 8.03 -14.57 -8.35
N VAL A 132 8.68 -15.55 -7.71
CA VAL A 132 10.15 -15.63 -7.61
C VAL A 132 10.82 -15.66 -8.97
N THR A 133 10.17 -16.21 -9.99
CA THR A 133 10.70 -16.19 -11.37
C THR A 133 10.89 -14.78 -11.92
N LEU A 134 10.25 -13.77 -11.32
CA LEU A 134 10.37 -12.36 -11.68
C LEU A 134 11.38 -11.61 -10.79
N LEU A 135 11.91 -12.25 -9.74
CA LEU A 135 12.84 -11.62 -8.82
C LEU A 135 14.20 -11.43 -9.48
N THR A 136 14.52 -10.19 -9.82
CA THR A 136 15.73 -9.85 -10.58
C THR A 136 16.58 -8.84 -9.81
N TYR A 137 17.87 -9.15 -9.67
CA TYR A 137 18.89 -8.23 -9.18
C TYR A 137 19.56 -7.50 -10.34
N ARG A 138 19.68 -6.17 -10.21
CA ARG A 138 20.45 -5.32 -11.12
C ARG A 138 21.53 -4.58 -10.33
N PRO A 139 22.83 -4.80 -10.60
CA PRO A 139 23.88 -4.01 -9.98
C PRO A 139 23.75 -2.54 -10.38
N HIS A 140 24.16 -1.64 -9.49
CA HIS A 140 24.33 -0.23 -9.84
C HIS A 140 25.36 -0.13 -10.98
N PRO A 141 25.19 0.85 -11.90
CA PRO A 141 26.12 1.06 -12.99
C PRO A 141 27.58 1.10 -12.49
N ASP A 142 28.45 0.38 -13.19
CA ASP A 142 29.89 0.29 -12.95
C ASP A 142 30.32 -0.36 -11.61
N TYR A 143 29.40 -0.95 -10.83
CA TYR A 143 29.78 -1.60 -9.57
C TYR A 143 30.58 -2.90 -9.78
N LEU A 144 31.66 -3.07 -9.00
CA LEU A 144 32.47 -4.29 -8.95
C LEU A 144 32.71 -4.67 -7.48
N GLY A 145 32.55 -5.95 -7.17
CA GLY A 145 32.76 -6.49 -5.84
C GLY A 145 31.54 -7.18 -5.25
N PRO A 146 31.60 -7.56 -3.97
CA PRO A 146 30.51 -8.28 -3.31
C PRO A 146 29.36 -7.33 -2.95
N ASP A 147 28.13 -7.71 -3.25
CA ASP A 147 26.91 -7.13 -2.70
C ASP A 147 26.10 -8.23 -1.99
N ALA A 148 25.10 -7.87 -1.21
CA ALA A 148 24.27 -8.86 -0.54
C ALA A 148 22.94 -8.29 -0.07
N PHE A 149 21.93 -9.15 -0.02
CA PHE A 149 20.67 -8.86 0.66
C PHE A 149 20.32 -9.99 1.62
N THR A 150 19.48 -9.71 2.61
CA THR A 150 18.98 -10.73 3.54
C THR A 150 17.50 -10.95 3.32
N TRP A 151 17.06 -12.19 3.54
CA TRP A 151 15.69 -12.62 3.32
C TRP A 151 15.25 -13.56 4.44
N ASN A 152 13.94 -13.59 4.68
CA ASN A 152 13.29 -14.55 5.55
C ASN A 152 12.26 -15.35 4.76
N ALA A 153 11.84 -16.50 5.29
CA ALA A 153 10.95 -17.42 4.60
C ALA A 153 9.85 -17.90 5.55
N SER A 154 8.65 -18.12 5.01
CA SER A 154 7.51 -18.66 5.75
C SER A 154 6.99 -19.94 5.11
N ASP A 155 6.71 -20.93 5.95
CA ASP A 155 6.01 -22.19 5.62
C ASP A 155 4.47 -22.00 5.50
N GLY A 156 3.97 -20.77 5.71
CA GLY A 156 2.55 -20.44 5.73
C GLY A 156 1.90 -20.46 7.12
N MET A 157 2.62 -20.91 8.15
CA MET A 157 2.22 -20.87 9.56
C MET A 157 3.13 -19.95 10.38
N VAL A 158 4.45 -20.03 10.17
CA VAL A 158 5.46 -19.25 10.89
C VAL A 158 6.62 -18.85 9.96
N ASP A 159 7.35 -17.80 10.34
CA ASP A 159 8.58 -17.40 9.67
C ASP A 159 9.79 -18.14 10.26
N ALA A 160 10.84 -18.32 9.48
CA ALA A 160 12.14 -18.75 10.00
C ALA A 160 12.66 -17.79 11.09
N HIS A 161 13.28 -18.36 12.13
CA HIS A 161 13.77 -17.60 13.29
C HIS A 161 14.94 -16.67 12.95
N THR A 162 15.76 -17.06 11.98
CA THR A 162 16.95 -16.33 11.55
C THR A 162 16.92 -16.15 10.03
N PRO A 163 16.92 -14.89 9.54
CA PRO A 163 17.08 -14.60 8.12
C PRO A 163 18.40 -15.15 7.56
N ALA A 164 18.39 -15.52 6.28
CA ALA A 164 19.58 -15.92 5.53
C ALA A 164 20.04 -14.79 4.58
N THR A 165 21.26 -14.94 4.08
CA THR A 165 21.93 -13.98 3.20
C THR A 165 22.09 -14.56 1.80
N VAL A 166 21.68 -13.80 0.79
CA VAL A 166 22.08 -14.00 -0.60
C VAL A 166 23.20 -13.02 -0.90
N GLY A 167 24.43 -13.52 -0.93
CA GLY A 167 25.59 -12.78 -1.42
C GLY A 167 25.64 -12.81 -2.94
N ILE A 168 26.11 -11.72 -3.55
CA ILE A 168 26.21 -11.57 -5.00
C ILE A 168 27.61 -11.04 -5.30
N ASN A 169 28.43 -11.81 -6.00
CA ASN A 169 29.71 -11.34 -6.49
C ASN A 169 29.53 -10.72 -7.88
N VAL A 170 29.70 -9.40 -7.98
CA VAL A 170 29.72 -8.69 -9.27
C VAL A 170 31.16 -8.65 -9.77
N VAL A 171 31.41 -9.33 -10.89
CA VAL A 171 32.75 -9.46 -11.50
C VAL A 171 32.87 -8.62 -12.78
N GLU A 172 34.11 -8.40 -13.22
CA GLU A 172 34.41 -7.59 -14.41
C GLU A 172 33.90 -8.28 -15.68
N ASP A 173 33.07 -7.58 -16.44
CA ASP A 173 32.58 -8.07 -17.72
C ASP A 173 33.69 -8.02 -18.77
N ALA A 174 34.03 -9.18 -19.30
CA ALA A 174 35.05 -9.36 -20.34
C ALA A 174 34.47 -9.90 -21.66
N ALA A 175 33.14 -10.03 -21.76
CA ALA A 175 32.49 -10.39 -23.01
C ALA A 175 32.45 -9.16 -23.91
N ALA A 176 32.63 -9.35 -25.23
CA ALA A 176 32.47 -8.27 -26.19
C ALA A 176 31.07 -8.34 -26.80
N PRO A 177 30.41 -7.19 -27.07
CA PRO A 177 29.09 -7.19 -27.68
C PRO A 177 29.16 -7.71 -29.12
N THR A 178 28.07 -8.35 -29.56
CA THR A 178 27.89 -8.84 -30.93
C THR A 178 26.56 -8.33 -31.50
N VAL A 179 26.48 -8.15 -32.83
CA VAL A 179 25.19 -7.88 -33.49
C VAL A 179 24.42 -9.18 -33.67
N LEU A 180 23.26 -9.30 -33.01
CA LEU A 180 22.38 -10.46 -33.10
C LEU A 180 21.50 -10.42 -34.35
N SER A 181 20.95 -9.26 -34.69
CA SER A 181 20.11 -9.11 -35.88
C SER A 181 20.01 -7.68 -36.39
N VAL A 182 19.74 -7.55 -37.68
CA VAL A 182 19.22 -6.33 -38.30
C VAL A 182 17.91 -6.72 -38.98
N VAL A 183 16.84 -5.92 -38.89
CA VAL A 183 15.55 -6.19 -39.55
C VAL A 183 14.90 -4.92 -40.10
N ARG A 184 14.12 -5.04 -41.18
CA ARG A 184 13.30 -3.95 -41.73
C ARG A 184 12.18 -3.62 -40.73
N GLN A 185 12.03 -2.35 -40.36
CA GLN A 185 10.91 -1.89 -39.55
C GLN A 185 9.90 -1.13 -40.41
N VAL A 186 10.28 0.07 -40.82
CA VAL A 186 9.38 1.00 -41.50
C VAL A 186 10.00 1.47 -42.80
N PRO A 187 9.42 1.13 -43.96
CA PRO A 187 8.37 0.13 -44.16
C PRO A 187 8.91 -1.30 -44.04
N PRO A 188 8.08 -2.31 -43.76
CA PRO A 188 8.54 -3.70 -43.61
C PRO A 188 8.90 -4.37 -44.95
N ASP A 189 8.38 -3.83 -46.07
CA ASP A 189 8.57 -4.38 -47.40
C ASP A 189 9.98 -4.14 -47.95
N ALA A 190 10.55 -5.15 -48.62
CA ALA A 190 11.89 -5.08 -49.22
C ALA A 190 12.00 -4.08 -50.39
N THR A 191 10.89 -3.57 -50.91
CA THR A 191 10.86 -2.53 -51.96
C THR A 191 9.98 -1.38 -51.48
N THR A 192 10.49 -0.14 -51.56
CA THR A 192 9.81 1.03 -50.99
C THR A 192 10.07 2.30 -51.80
N THR A 193 9.14 3.25 -51.69
CA THR A 193 9.27 4.60 -52.23
C THR A 193 9.34 5.65 -51.13
N ALA A 194 9.52 5.23 -49.87
CA ALA A 194 9.62 6.11 -48.73
C ALA A 194 10.95 6.88 -48.76
N THR A 195 10.88 8.18 -48.50
CA THR A 195 12.06 9.07 -48.41
C THR A 195 12.92 8.85 -47.17
N SER A 196 12.45 7.98 -46.28
CA SER A 196 13.18 7.48 -45.13
C SER A 196 12.84 6.01 -44.93
N VAL A 197 13.82 5.22 -44.48
CA VAL A 197 13.61 3.82 -44.12
C VAL A 197 14.23 3.56 -42.75
N THR A 198 13.62 2.69 -41.95
CA THR A 198 14.08 2.38 -40.60
C THR A 198 14.48 0.92 -40.48
N PHE A 199 15.68 0.69 -39.99
CA PHE A 199 16.21 -0.61 -39.64
C PHE A 199 16.24 -0.75 -38.12
N ARG A 200 15.90 -1.93 -37.59
CA ARG A 200 16.14 -2.26 -36.19
C ARG A 200 17.39 -3.10 -36.08
N ILE A 201 18.32 -2.67 -35.25
CA ILE A 201 19.57 -3.36 -34.92
C ILE A 201 19.44 -3.89 -33.50
N THR A 202 19.80 -5.15 -33.29
CA THR A 202 19.80 -5.82 -31.98
C THR A 202 21.19 -6.34 -31.66
N PHE A 203 21.72 -6.00 -30.49
CA PHE A 203 22.99 -6.45 -29.95
C PHE A 203 22.80 -7.56 -28.90
N SER A 204 23.86 -8.30 -28.58
CA SER A 204 23.85 -9.36 -27.55
C SER A 204 23.74 -8.83 -26.14
N GLU A 205 24.04 -7.55 -25.95
CA GLU A 205 24.06 -6.83 -24.69
C GLU A 205 23.95 -5.32 -24.97
N ASP A 206 23.84 -4.53 -23.91
CA ASP A 206 23.70 -3.07 -24.01
C ASP A 206 25.01 -2.42 -24.48
N VAL A 207 24.90 -1.52 -25.47
CA VAL A 207 26.06 -0.85 -26.07
C VAL A 207 26.02 0.66 -25.89
N GLN A 208 27.20 1.27 -25.89
CA GLN A 208 27.44 2.71 -25.92
C GLN A 208 28.23 3.12 -27.16
N ASN A 209 28.33 4.42 -27.38
CA ASN A 209 29.01 5.06 -28.51
C ASN A 209 28.45 4.72 -29.90
N LEU A 210 27.34 3.98 -30.02
CA LEU A 210 26.66 3.78 -31.28
C LEU A 210 26.18 5.13 -31.84
N ASP A 211 26.78 5.55 -32.95
CA ASP A 211 26.42 6.78 -33.64
C ASP A 211 26.31 6.60 -35.17
N GLU A 212 25.98 7.70 -35.85
CA GLU A 212 25.79 7.70 -37.31
C GLU A 212 27.09 7.44 -38.09
N ALA A 213 28.26 7.57 -37.48
CA ALA A 213 29.56 7.30 -38.12
C ALA A 213 29.93 5.81 -38.06
N ASP A 214 29.31 5.02 -37.19
CA ASP A 214 29.52 3.57 -37.08
C ASP A 214 28.84 2.75 -38.18
N VAL A 215 28.02 3.40 -39.01
CA VAL A 215 27.30 2.75 -40.11
C VAL A 215 27.72 3.32 -41.46
N VAL A 216 27.83 2.45 -42.47
CA VAL A 216 28.10 2.82 -43.85
C VAL A 216 26.98 2.35 -44.76
N PHE A 217 26.70 3.16 -45.78
CA PHE A 217 25.65 2.90 -46.74
C PHE A 217 26.24 2.59 -48.11
N THR A 218 25.80 1.47 -48.69
CA THR A 218 25.98 1.22 -50.12
C THR A 218 24.65 1.50 -50.83
N GLY A 219 24.58 2.61 -51.56
CA GLY A 219 23.35 3.08 -52.21
C GLY A 219 23.41 3.08 -53.75
N PRO A 220 22.29 3.41 -54.41
CA PRO A 220 22.24 3.52 -55.86
C PRO A 220 23.13 4.65 -56.39
N ALA A 221 23.73 4.44 -57.57
CA ALA A 221 24.78 5.27 -58.13
C ALA A 221 24.46 6.79 -58.10
N GLY A 222 25.20 7.53 -57.27
CA GLY A 222 25.14 8.98 -57.15
C GLY A 222 24.41 9.50 -55.91
N ALA A 223 23.53 8.72 -55.28
CA ALA A 223 22.75 9.15 -54.11
C ALA A 223 23.59 9.08 -52.82
N LEU A 224 23.60 10.17 -52.05
CA LEU A 224 24.10 10.20 -50.68
C LEU A 224 22.90 9.98 -49.75
N ALA A 225 22.71 8.76 -49.28
CA ALA A 225 21.84 8.49 -48.14
C ALA A 225 22.52 9.01 -46.87
N THR A 226 21.75 9.59 -45.96
CA THR A 226 22.27 10.06 -44.66
C THR A 226 21.54 9.34 -43.56
N ALA A 227 22.28 8.72 -42.64
CA ALA A 227 21.73 8.29 -41.36
C ALA A 227 21.12 9.51 -40.66
N SER A 228 20.02 9.31 -39.95
CA SER A 228 19.47 10.26 -39.00
C SER A 228 18.65 9.51 -37.96
N GLY A 229 18.69 9.90 -36.69
CA GLY A 229 17.73 9.37 -35.72
C GLY A 229 18.01 7.92 -35.33
N LEU A 230 19.22 7.66 -34.83
CA LEU A 230 19.49 6.51 -33.98
C LEU A 230 18.78 6.71 -32.64
N VAL A 231 17.71 5.96 -32.42
CA VAL A 231 16.91 6.06 -31.19
C VAL A 231 16.83 4.69 -30.53
N PRO A 232 17.12 4.57 -29.22
CA PRO A 232 16.89 3.33 -28.49
C PRO A 232 15.38 3.04 -28.41
N VAL A 233 15.00 1.79 -28.66
CA VAL A 233 13.59 1.41 -28.87
C VAL A 233 12.98 0.74 -27.64
N SER A 234 13.81 0.27 -26.70
CA SER A 234 13.37 -0.47 -25.52
C SER A 234 13.65 0.31 -24.25
N MET A 235 12.72 0.25 -23.30
CA MET A 235 12.91 0.73 -21.93
C MET A 235 13.72 -0.27 -21.06
N MET A 236 13.95 -1.50 -21.55
CA MET A 236 14.60 -2.58 -20.77
C MET A 236 16.10 -2.78 -21.07
N GLY A 237 16.69 -1.95 -21.93
CA GLY A 237 18.13 -2.00 -22.27
C GLY A 237 18.47 -1.36 -23.61
N PHE A 238 19.63 -0.72 -23.69
CA PHE A 238 20.20 -0.11 -24.91
C PHE A 238 20.76 -1.15 -25.89
N SER A 239 20.19 -2.35 -25.98
CA SER A 239 20.61 -3.39 -26.92
C SER A 239 19.80 -3.37 -28.22
N VAL A 240 18.77 -2.53 -28.33
CA VAL A 240 17.90 -2.42 -29.52
C VAL A 240 17.76 -0.97 -29.97
N PHE A 241 18.16 -0.71 -31.21
CA PHE A 241 18.13 0.63 -31.81
C PHE A 241 17.39 0.63 -33.15
N ASP A 242 16.60 1.66 -33.37
CA ASP A 242 16.06 1.97 -34.68
C ASP A 242 16.97 3.03 -35.33
N LEU A 243 17.50 2.69 -36.51
CA LEU A 243 18.29 3.57 -37.37
C LEU A 243 17.40 4.02 -38.53
N THR A 244 17.09 5.32 -38.58
CA THR A 244 16.44 5.90 -39.76
C THR A 244 17.48 6.36 -40.78
N VAL A 245 17.23 6.06 -42.06
CA VAL A 245 18.08 6.43 -43.18
C VAL A 245 17.28 7.27 -44.15
N ASN A 246 17.64 8.53 -44.29
CA ASN A 246 17.02 9.42 -45.27
C ASN A 246 17.58 9.15 -46.66
N VAL A 247 16.67 8.91 -47.60
CA VAL A 247 16.99 8.63 -48.99
C VAL A 247 16.50 9.78 -49.88
N PRO A 248 17.37 10.39 -50.71
CA PRO A 248 16.98 11.48 -51.58
C PRO A 248 15.86 11.10 -52.55
N LEU A 249 14.92 12.01 -52.81
CA LEU A 249 13.74 11.85 -53.69
C LEU A 249 14.03 11.42 -55.14
N TRP A 250 15.29 11.37 -55.57
CA TRP A 250 15.71 10.94 -56.90
C TRP A 250 16.49 9.61 -56.89
N ALA A 251 16.76 9.06 -55.69
CA ALA A 251 17.45 7.79 -55.49
C ALA A 251 16.59 6.62 -55.97
N HIS A 252 17.20 5.68 -56.70
CA HIS A 252 16.53 4.48 -57.19
C HIS A 252 17.51 3.31 -57.29
N GLY A 253 17.21 2.17 -56.66
CA GLY A 253 18.06 0.99 -56.60
C GLY A 253 18.30 0.52 -55.16
N LEU A 254 19.26 -0.39 -54.99
CA LEU A 254 19.54 -1.05 -53.72
C LEU A 254 20.19 -0.09 -52.72
N LEU A 255 19.62 0.00 -51.51
CA LEU A 255 20.23 0.57 -50.32
C LEU A 255 20.58 -0.57 -49.38
N VAL A 256 21.85 -0.73 -49.09
CA VAL A 256 22.40 -1.70 -48.13
C VAL A 256 23.00 -0.92 -46.96
N VAL A 257 22.69 -1.35 -45.75
CA VAL A 257 23.33 -0.88 -44.51
C VAL A 257 24.37 -1.90 -44.09
N ASP A 258 25.54 -1.41 -43.71
CA ASP A 258 26.63 -2.22 -43.16
C ASP A 258 27.33 -1.44 -42.04
N LEU A 259 28.16 -2.12 -41.24
CA LEU A 259 28.99 -1.47 -40.23
C LEU A 259 30.20 -0.79 -40.88
N ALA A 260 30.59 0.36 -40.33
CA ALA A 260 31.80 1.04 -40.75
C ALA A 260 33.05 0.19 -40.45
N PRO A 261 34.14 0.34 -41.23
CA PRO A 261 35.38 -0.39 -40.95
C PRO A 261 36.08 0.06 -39.66
N ASP A 262 35.76 1.25 -39.14
CA ASP A 262 36.31 1.84 -37.92
C ASP A 262 35.18 2.15 -36.91
N VAL A 263 34.41 1.13 -36.50
CA VAL A 263 33.35 1.29 -35.47
C VAL A 263 33.93 1.66 -34.11
N THR A 264 33.19 2.48 -33.36
CA THR A 264 33.49 2.91 -31.99
C THR A 264 32.55 2.31 -30.93
N ILE A 265 31.67 1.41 -31.37
CA ILE A 265 30.70 0.70 -30.53
C ILE A 265 31.44 -0.17 -29.51
N GLU A 266 31.12 0.05 -28.24
CA GLU A 266 31.60 -0.72 -27.10
C GLU A 266 30.40 -1.10 -26.23
N ASP A 267 30.50 -2.14 -25.42
CA ASP A 267 29.51 -2.36 -24.35
C ASP A 267 29.67 -1.30 -23.25
N LEU A 268 28.79 -1.34 -22.25
CA LEU A 268 28.88 -0.45 -21.09
C LEU A 268 30.14 -0.68 -20.23
N ALA A 269 30.78 -1.84 -20.32
CA ALA A 269 32.04 -2.16 -19.64
C ALA A 269 33.29 -1.70 -20.43
N GLY A 270 33.12 -1.22 -21.67
CA GLY A 270 34.19 -0.75 -22.56
C GLY A 270 34.85 -1.84 -23.39
N ASN A 271 34.25 -3.04 -23.52
CA ASN A 271 34.73 -4.04 -24.48
C ASN A 271 34.26 -3.66 -25.89
N PRO A 272 35.17 -3.61 -26.88
CA PRO A 272 34.81 -3.24 -28.25
C PRO A 272 33.99 -4.32 -28.95
N LEU A 273 33.06 -3.91 -29.82
CA LEU A 273 32.22 -4.80 -30.63
C LEU A 273 33.03 -5.91 -31.30
N ASP A 274 32.64 -7.16 -31.09
CA ASP A 274 33.25 -8.31 -31.74
C ASP A 274 32.74 -8.45 -33.18
N THR A 275 33.57 -7.97 -34.12
CA THR A 275 33.31 -8.03 -35.56
C THR A 275 33.69 -9.38 -36.21
N GLU A 276 34.34 -10.32 -35.50
CA GLU A 276 34.73 -11.63 -36.05
C GLU A 276 33.62 -12.69 -35.91
N THR A 277 32.76 -12.57 -34.90
CA THR A 277 31.68 -13.54 -34.63
C THR A 277 30.28 -13.05 -35.04
N THR A 278 30.15 -11.80 -35.47
CA THR A 278 28.93 -11.26 -36.09
C THR A 278 28.53 -12.07 -37.33
N PRO A 279 27.27 -12.53 -37.44
CA PRO A 279 26.84 -13.38 -38.55
C PRO A 279 26.86 -12.64 -39.89
N GLU A 280 27.64 -13.17 -40.83
CA GLU A 280 27.65 -12.75 -42.24
C GLU A 280 26.59 -13.51 -43.06
N PRO A 281 25.75 -12.82 -43.86
CA PRO A 281 25.78 -11.38 -44.12
C PRO A 281 24.81 -10.60 -43.22
N LEU A 282 25.26 -9.41 -42.79
CA LEU A 282 24.43 -8.32 -42.24
C LEU A 282 23.54 -7.65 -43.32
N GLU A 283 23.55 -8.14 -44.57
CA GLU A 283 22.81 -7.56 -45.70
C GLU A 283 21.29 -7.69 -45.51
N ILE A 284 20.69 -6.66 -44.93
CA ILE A 284 19.30 -6.32 -45.18
C ILE A 284 19.24 -5.06 -46.02
N ASP A 285 18.60 -5.20 -47.16
CA ASP A 285 18.52 -4.20 -48.21
C ASP A 285 17.10 -3.64 -48.37
N TYR A 286 17.00 -2.37 -48.70
CA TYR A 286 15.80 -1.83 -49.34
C TYR A 286 16.06 -1.63 -50.82
N THR A 287 15.14 -2.05 -51.67
CA THR A 287 15.06 -1.56 -53.04
C THR A 287 14.30 -0.23 -53.03
N ILE A 288 15.02 0.88 -53.11
CA ILE A 288 14.43 2.23 -53.18
C ILE A 288 13.91 2.48 -54.59
N ASP A 289 12.65 2.89 -54.72
CA ASP A 289 12.01 3.17 -55.99
C ASP A 289 11.32 4.55 -55.99
N HIS A 290 12.10 5.63 -55.89
CA HIS A 290 11.57 6.99 -56.07
C HIS A 290 11.35 7.36 -57.55
N ARG A 291 11.09 6.37 -58.42
CA ARG A 291 10.64 6.65 -59.79
C ARG A 291 9.17 7.07 -59.77
N THR A 292 8.84 8.09 -58.99
CA THR A 292 7.52 8.71 -58.95
C THR A 292 7.68 10.23 -58.83
N THR A 293 7.00 10.95 -59.73
CA THR A 293 6.84 12.39 -59.64
C THR A 293 5.89 12.74 -58.49
N PRO A 294 6.20 13.70 -57.59
CA PRO A 294 5.23 14.21 -56.64
C PRO A 294 3.97 14.70 -57.36
N VAL A 295 2.80 14.30 -56.87
CA VAL A 295 1.51 14.75 -57.41
C VAL A 295 1.04 15.94 -56.61
N TYR A 296 1.40 17.15 -57.07
CA TYR A 296 0.86 18.41 -56.56
C TYR A 296 -0.59 18.56 -57.03
N VAL A 297 -1.56 18.30 -56.15
CA VAL A 297 -2.97 18.47 -56.51
C VAL A 297 -3.33 19.96 -56.37
N ASP A 298 -3.23 20.71 -57.47
CA ASP A 298 -3.74 22.08 -57.58
C ASP A 298 -5.11 22.11 -58.28
N GLU A 299 -5.73 23.30 -58.28
CA GLU A 299 -7.06 23.61 -58.82
C GLU A 299 -7.28 23.19 -60.31
N ASN A 300 -6.22 22.87 -61.06
CA ASN A 300 -6.26 22.55 -62.49
C ASN A 300 -6.17 21.04 -62.81
N TRP A 301 -6.17 20.15 -61.81
CA TRP A 301 -5.99 18.70 -62.02
C TRP A 301 -7.20 18.01 -62.70
N ALA A 302 -8.35 18.68 -62.81
CA ALA A 302 -9.54 18.16 -63.47
C ALA A 302 -9.39 18.09 -65.00
N GLY A 303 -8.72 17.04 -65.53
CA GLY A 303 -8.80 16.71 -66.97
C GLY A 303 -7.65 15.97 -67.66
N MET A 304 -6.60 15.48 -66.98
CA MET A 304 -5.50 14.79 -67.65
C MET A 304 -5.74 13.26 -67.84
N PRO A 305 -5.48 12.68 -69.03
CA PRO A 305 -5.55 11.23 -69.23
C PRO A 305 -4.30 10.52 -68.69
N LEU A 306 -4.52 9.37 -68.04
CA LEU A 306 -3.50 8.51 -67.43
C LEU A 306 -2.48 8.00 -68.46
N GLY A 307 -1.22 8.46 -68.36
CA GLY A 307 -0.07 7.70 -68.81
C GLY A 307 0.45 6.89 -67.63
N ASP A 308 0.59 5.57 -67.82
CA ASP A 308 1.16 4.56 -66.91
C ASP A 308 1.32 4.96 -65.44
N SER A 309 0.48 4.35 -64.60
CA SER A 309 0.48 4.44 -63.14
C SER A 309 1.90 4.49 -62.55
N PRO A 310 2.27 5.52 -61.77
CA PRO A 310 3.50 5.47 -61.00
C PRO A 310 3.35 4.36 -59.95
N VAL A 311 4.26 3.41 -59.97
CA VAL A 311 4.37 2.37 -58.94
C VAL A 311 5.13 3.02 -57.77
N GLY A 312 4.39 3.48 -56.75
CA GLY A 312 4.96 4.07 -55.53
C GLY A 312 3.95 4.80 -54.66
N GLN A 313 4.17 4.81 -53.34
CA GLN A 313 3.30 5.44 -52.34
C GLN A 313 3.29 6.98 -52.52
N PRO A 314 2.15 7.62 -52.83
CA PRO A 314 2.10 9.06 -53.07
C PRO A 314 1.95 9.85 -51.76
N THR A 315 2.88 10.77 -51.48
CA THR A 315 2.68 11.85 -50.50
C THR A 315 1.78 12.92 -51.12
N LEU A 316 0.67 13.26 -50.47
CA LEU A 316 -0.27 14.29 -50.93
C LEU A 316 -0.09 15.54 -50.06
N ILE A 317 0.39 16.63 -50.67
CA ILE A 317 0.55 17.94 -50.03
C ILE A 317 -0.57 18.84 -50.56
N PHE A 318 -1.41 19.37 -49.67
CA PHE A 318 -2.54 20.22 -50.04
C PHE A 318 -2.29 21.67 -49.66
N GLY A 319 -2.42 22.58 -50.64
CA GLY A 319 -2.40 24.02 -50.40
C GLY A 319 -3.79 24.57 -50.09
N TYR A 320 -3.83 25.70 -49.39
CA TYR A 320 -5.04 26.49 -49.14
C TYR A 320 -5.86 26.64 -50.45
N ASN A 321 -7.11 26.13 -50.44
CA ASN A 321 -8.14 26.25 -51.50
C ASN A 321 -8.36 25.13 -52.54
N ALA A 322 -7.73 23.95 -52.43
CA ALA A 322 -7.89 22.85 -53.42
C ALA A 322 -9.02 21.82 -53.10
N PHE A 323 -10.21 22.31 -52.70
CA PHE A 323 -11.26 21.53 -52.01
C PHE A 323 -12.10 20.55 -52.88
N ASP A 324 -12.32 20.83 -54.18
CA ASP A 324 -13.17 19.97 -55.06
C ASP A 324 -12.39 18.79 -55.70
N THR A 325 -11.05 18.81 -55.62
CA THR A 325 -10.13 17.85 -56.27
C THR A 325 -9.78 16.62 -55.41
N PHE A 326 -10.22 16.59 -54.15
CA PHE A 326 -9.87 15.59 -53.14
C PHE A 326 -10.44 14.18 -53.43
N GLN A 327 -11.72 14.10 -53.81
CA GLN A 327 -12.43 12.82 -54.05
C GLN A 327 -11.87 12.03 -55.25
N ASP A 328 -11.38 12.72 -56.29
CA ASP A 328 -10.91 12.09 -57.53
C ASP A 328 -9.46 11.57 -57.41
N ALA A 329 -8.67 12.10 -56.45
CA ALA A 329 -7.32 11.64 -56.12
C ALA A 329 -7.33 10.40 -55.21
N LEU A 330 -8.15 10.40 -54.14
CA LEU A 330 -8.27 9.28 -53.19
C LEU A 330 -8.86 8.01 -53.81
N GLY A 331 -9.84 8.14 -54.70
CA GLY A 331 -10.40 7.01 -55.46
C GLY A 331 -9.39 6.30 -56.38
N ARG A 332 -8.20 6.87 -56.58
CA ARG A 332 -7.17 6.38 -57.52
C ARG A 332 -5.87 5.92 -56.84
N VAL A 333 -5.66 6.25 -55.57
CA VAL A 333 -4.47 5.86 -54.76
C VAL A 333 -4.69 4.58 -53.94
N ALA A 334 -5.95 4.22 -53.67
CA ALA A 334 -6.35 3.17 -52.72
C ALA A 334 -6.08 1.70 -53.13
N GLN A 335 -4.97 1.36 -53.80
CA GLN A 335 -4.67 -0.04 -54.21
C GLN A 335 -3.46 -0.73 -53.57
N SER A 336 -2.58 -0.08 -52.82
CA SER A 336 -1.76 -0.67 -51.72
C SER A 336 -0.70 0.33 -51.24
N GLY A 337 -0.73 0.74 -49.97
CA GLY A 337 0.31 1.53 -49.33
C GLY A 337 -0.19 2.41 -48.19
N THR A 338 0.72 3.10 -47.50
CA THR A 338 0.44 4.14 -46.49
C THR A 338 0.22 5.49 -47.20
N ILE A 339 -0.69 6.33 -46.71
CA ILE A 339 -0.94 7.67 -47.24
C ILE A 339 -0.53 8.71 -46.17
N ASN A 340 0.32 9.66 -46.54
CA ASN A 340 0.66 10.80 -45.69
C ASN A 340 -0.13 12.04 -46.14
N VAL A 341 -0.78 12.72 -45.21
CA VAL A 341 -1.58 13.94 -45.41
C VAL A 341 -1.05 15.05 -44.51
N GLU A 342 -0.66 16.17 -45.09
CA GLU A 342 -0.31 17.38 -44.33
C GLU A 342 -1.47 18.39 -44.38
N VAL A 343 -1.86 18.90 -43.21
CA VAL A 343 -2.92 19.90 -43.01
C VAL A 343 -2.30 21.12 -42.32
N PRO A 344 -1.79 22.09 -43.09
CA PRO A 344 -1.25 23.33 -42.53
C PRO A 344 -2.36 24.29 -42.09
N GLY A 345 -2.19 24.89 -40.93
CA GLY A 345 -2.94 26.03 -40.40
C GLY A 345 -2.41 27.36 -40.91
N SER A 346 -2.71 28.42 -40.17
CA SER A 346 -2.45 29.81 -40.49
C SER A 346 -2.05 30.60 -39.25
N PRO A 347 -1.58 31.85 -39.38
CA PRO A 347 -1.30 32.70 -38.22
C PRO A 347 -2.55 33.23 -37.46
N ASP A 348 -3.76 32.76 -37.79
CA ASP A 348 -5.04 33.12 -37.17
C ASP A 348 -5.66 31.85 -36.52
N ASP A 349 -6.63 31.99 -35.61
CA ASP A 349 -7.29 30.86 -34.92
C ASP A 349 -7.92 29.84 -35.91
N ASP A 350 -7.40 28.61 -35.92
CA ASP A 350 -7.83 27.51 -36.78
C ASP A 350 -8.66 26.43 -36.04
N THR A 351 -9.41 25.64 -36.81
CA THR A 351 -10.18 24.49 -36.28
C THR A 351 -10.04 23.28 -37.20
N PHE A 352 -9.59 22.17 -36.63
CA PHE A 352 -9.35 20.89 -37.29
C PHE A 352 -10.28 19.81 -36.72
N ASP A 353 -11.01 19.10 -37.57
CA ASP A 353 -11.94 18.04 -37.18
C ASP A 353 -11.64 16.73 -37.92
N PHE A 354 -11.56 15.63 -37.16
CA PHE A 354 -11.27 14.27 -37.63
C PHE A 354 -12.27 13.28 -37.03
N TRP A 355 -13.17 12.68 -37.81
CA TRP A 355 -14.16 11.72 -37.30
C TRP A 355 -14.20 10.44 -38.15
N SER A 356 -14.20 9.25 -37.57
CA SER A 356 -14.61 8.04 -38.30
C SER A 356 -16.13 7.92 -38.37
N VAL A 357 -16.68 7.44 -39.50
CA VAL A 357 -18.12 7.57 -39.80
C VAL A 357 -18.96 6.47 -39.09
N PRO A 358 -19.94 6.83 -38.22
CA PRO A 358 -20.76 5.82 -37.55
C PRO A 358 -21.65 5.04 -38.52
N GLY A 359 -21.45 3.71 -38.59
CA GLY A 359 -22.30 2.79 -39.38
C GLY A 359 -21.85 2.52 -40.81
N ASP A 360 -20.69 3.04 -41.24
CA ASP A 360 -20.02 2.70 -42.50
C ASP A 360 -18.55 2.32 -42.18
N PRO A 361 -18.26 1.04 -41.83
CA PRO A 361 -16.98 0.57 -41.30
C PRO A 361 -15.91 0.47 -42.40
N GLY A 362 -15.65 1.59 -43.03
CA GLY A 362 -14.89 1.64 -44.25
C GLY A 362 -14.31 2.99 -44.59
N PHE A 363 -14.56 4.08 -43.84
CA PHE A 363 -14.00 5.41 -44.13
C PHE A 363 -13.75 6.31 -42.88
N HIS A 364 -12.59 6.98 -42.82
CA HIS A 364 -12.27 8.12 -41.94
C HIS A 364 -12.65 9.45 -42.60
N ARG A 365 -13.30 10.35 -41.86
CA ARG A 365 -13.65 11.70 -42.32
C ARG A 365 -12.71 12.77 -41.75
N MET A 366 -12.10 13.61 -42.58
CA MET A 366 -11.10 14.62 -42.16
C MET A 366 -11.44 16.02 -42.67
N GLY A 367 -11.06 17.09 -41.98
CA GLY A 367 -11.18 18.45 -42.53
C GLY A 367 -11.26 19.60 -41.52
N SER A 368 -11.78 20.75 -41.95
CA SER A 368 -12.10 21.92 -41.11
C SER A 368 -13.60 22.21 -41.19
N ALA A 369 -14.11 23.16 -40.40
CA ALA A 369 -15.52 23.59 -40.44
C ALA A 369 -16.03 23.98 -41.86
N GLU A 370 -15.13 24.21 -42.82
CA GLU A 370 -15.41 24.63 -44.20
C GLU A 370 -15.27 23.50 -45.25
N ALA A 371 -14.68 22.33 -44.92
CA ALA A 371 -14.53 21.19 -45.85
C ALA A 371 -14.35 19.83 -45.13
N LEU A 372 -15.03 18.77 -45.59
CA LEU A 372 -15.02 17.41 -45.01
C LEU A 372 -14.70 16.33 -46.07
N TYR A 373 -14.03 15.24 -45.68
CA TYR A 373 -13.38 14.31 -46.61
C TYR A 373 -13.40 12.83 -46.18
N ASP A 374 -13.86 11.87 -47.00
CA ASP A 374 -13.89 10.42 -46.64
C ASP A 374 -12.67 9.62 -47.18
N VAL A 375 -12.01 8.79 -46.36
CA VAL A 375 -10.81 7.98 -46.70
C VAL A 375 -10.94 6.52 -46.24
N PRO A 376 -10.71 5.49 -47.09
CA PRO A 376 -10.99 4.11 -46.71
C PRO A 376 -10.18 3.54 -45.52
N GLU A 377 -10.81 2.80 -44.59
CA GLU A 377 -10.15 2.15 -43.42
C GLU A 377 -9.12 1.05 -43.78
N THR A 378 -9.12 0.55 -45.02
CA THR A 378 -8.18 -0.51 -45.47
C THR A 378 -6.77 -0.03 -45.77
N VAL A 379 -6.50 1.26 -45.54
CA VAL A 379 -5.27 1.98 -45.90
C VAL A 379 -4.81 2.73 -44.66
N LEU A 380 -3.55 2.56 -44.23
CA LEU A 380 -3.01 3.34 -43.13
C LEU A 380 -2.84 4.81 -43.57
N VAL A 381 -3.45 5.74 -42.84
CA VAL A 381 -3.36 7.18 -43.10
C VAL A 381 -2.61 7.88 -41.99
N ASN A 382 -1.48 8.49 -42.31
CA ASN A 382 -0.77 9.38 -41.40
C ASN A 382 -1.18 10.83 -41.70
N VAL A 383 -1.66 11.54 -40.69
CA VAL A 383 -2.10 12.92 -40.80
C VAL A 383 -1.21 13.80 -39.94
N PHE A 384 -0.69 14.88 -40.50
CA PHE A 384 0.12 15.86 -39.80
C PHE A 384 -0.61 17.20 -39.81
N VAL A 385 -0.96 17.71 -38.63
CA VAL A 385 -1.64 18.98 -38.43
C VAL A 385 -0.68 19.96 -37.75
N ASN A 386 -0.61 21.17 -38.26
CA ASN A 386 0.15 22.26 -37.66
C ASN A 386 -0.70 23.53 -37.64
N GLY A 387 -1.17 23.97 -36.47
CA GLY A 387 -1.97 25.20 -36.35
C GLY A 387 -1.19 26.48 -36.66
N GLU A 388 0.14 26.43 -36.70
CA GLU A 388 1.03 27.59 -36.79
C GLU A 388 0.94 28.52 -35.57
N GLY A 389 0.06 29.51 -35.58
CA GLY A 389 -0.08 30.43 -34.45
C GLY A 389 -1.46 31.04 -34.41
N GLY A 390 -1.95 31.32 -33.21
CA GLY A 390 -3.37 31.59 -33.00
C GLY A 390 -3.79 30.91 -31.70
N ASN A 391 -5.09 30.69 -31.53
CA ASN A 391 -5.62 29.77 -30.54
C ASN A 391 -6.40 28.67 -31.26
N ASP A 392 -5.69 27.60 -31.58
CA ASP A 392 -6.09 26.57 -32.52
C ASP A 392 -6.78 25.40 -31.80
N THR A 393 -7.80 24.84 -32.45
CA THR A 393 -8.61 23.74 -31.89
C THR A 393 -8.55 22.49 -32.77
N ALA A 394 -8.36 21.31 -32.18
CA ALA A 394 -8.40 20.03 -32.87
C ALA A 394 -9.41 19.07 -32.20
N THR A 395 -10.34 18.50 -32.97
CA THR A 395 -11.31 17.49 -32.52
C THR A 395 -11.06 16.17 -33.25
N LEU A 396 -10.91 15.09 -32.50
CA LEU A 396 -10.72 13.74 -33.02
C LEU A 396 -11.78 12.81 -32.41
N ILE A 397 -12.54 12.10 -33.25
CA ILE A 397 -13.58 11.16 -32.82
C ILE A 397 -13.36 9.83 -33.55
N ASP A 398 -13.10 8.79 -32.77
CA ASP A 398 -13.08 7.42 -33.25
C ASP A 398 -14.42 6.72 -32.98
N SER A 399 -14.86 5.89 -33.91
CA SER A 399 -16.16 5.22 -33.90
C SER A 399 -16.08 3.72 -33.63
N THR A 400 -14.90 3.09 -33.77
CA THR A 400 -14.70 1.63 -33.68
C THR A 400 -13.22 1.24 -33.50
N GLY A 401 -12.96 0.33 -32.56
CA GLY A 401 -11.63 -0.27 -32.35
C GLY A 401 -10.84 0.43 -31.26
N SER A 402 -9.70 -0.14 -30.87
CA SER A 402 -8.84 0.48 -29.86
C SER A 402 -8.22 1.79 -30.34
N VAL A 403 -8.30 2.81 -29.51
CA VAL A 403 -7.70 4.13 -29.69
C VAL A 403 -6.57 4.32 -28.68
N ALA A 404 -5.43 4.82 -29.14
CA ALA A 404 -4.34 5.27 -28.28
C ALA A 404 -4.04 6.75 -28.55
N ALA A 405 -3.95 7.56 -27.50
CA ALA A 405 -3.62 8.97 -27.61
C ALA A 405 -2.51 9.39 -26.63
N THR A 406 -1.66 10.31 -27.04
CA THR A 406 -0.65 10.99 -26.21
C THR A 406 -0.75 12.49 -26.45
N LEU A 407 -1.21 13.24 -25.46
CA LEU A 407 -1.45 14.68 -25.59
C LEU A 407 -0.52 15.46 -24.66
N ASN A 408 0.14 16.46 -25.23
CA ASN A 408 1.04 17.40 -24.55
C ASN A 408 0.47 18.82 -24.68
N PRO A 409 1.01 19.82 -23.95
CA PRO A 409 0.69 21.21 -24.22
C PRO A 409 1.02 21.57 -25.68
N GLY A 410 0.02 22.00 -26.44
CA GLY A 410 0.19 22.45 -27.83
C GLY A 410 0.30 21.35 -28.89
N GLY A 411 0.10 20.07 -28.56
CA GLY A 411 0.18 19.01 -29.57
C GLY A 411 -0.01 17.59 -29.03
N GLY A 412 0.18 16.59 -29.89
CA GLY A 412 0.03 15.19 -29.49
C GLY A 412 -0.11 14.23 -30.66
N THR A 413 -0.26 12.95 -30.34
CA THR A 413 -0.53 11.89 -31.30
C THR A 413 -1.81 11.15 -30.92
N VAL A 414 -2.58 10.74 -31.92
CA VAL A 414 -3.77 9.89 -31.77
C VAL A 414 -3.74 8.83 -32.85
N SER A 415 -3.84 7.57 -32.46
CA SER A 415 -3.80 6.43 -33.38
C SER A 415 -4.97 5.50 -33.11
N GLY A 416 -5.49 4.91 -34.18
CA GLY A 416 -6.54 3.89 -34.14
C GLY A 416 -6.40 2.94 -35.31
N LEU A 417 -7.45 2.17 -35.58
CA LEU A 417 -7.44 1.23 -36.70
C LEU A 417 -7.39 1.99 -38.04
N GLY A 418 -6.26 1.92 -38.74
CA GLY A 418 -6.11 2.49 -40.09
C GLY A 418 -5.67 3.95 -40.13
N TYR A 419 -5.36 4.59 -39.00
CA TYR A 419 -4.88 5.97 -38.99
C TYR A 419 -3.94 6.31 -37.83
N GLU A 420 -3.14 7.34 -38.04
CA GLU A 420 -2.37 8.05 -37.03
C GLU A 420 -2.42 9.55 -37.32
N VAL A 421 -2.79 10.36 -36.33
CA VAL A 421 -2.82 11.82 -36.41
C VAL A 421 -1.78 12.39 -35.47
N THR A 422 -0.88 13.22 -36.00
CA THR A 422 0.08 14.02 -35.25
C THR A 422 -0.35 15.49 -35.30
N LEU A 423 -0.48 16.10 -34.13
CA LEU A 423 -0.89 17.48 -33.92
C LEU A 423 0.28 18.31 -33.40
N SER A 424 0.44 19.52 -33.93
CA SER A 424 1.40 20.53 -33.46
C SER A 424 0.76 21.91 -33.50
N ASN A 425 1.14 22.78 -32.54
CA ASN A 425 0.58 24.12 -32.35
C ASN A 425 -0.96 24.09 -32.30
N ALA A 426 -1.52 23.27 -31.40
CA ALA A 426 -2.96 23.22 -31.12
C ALA A 426 -3.20 23.41 -29.63
N GLU A 427 -3.75 24.55 -29.23
CA GLU A 427 -3.97 24.90 -27.83
C GLU A 427 -5.15 24.12 -27.21
N SER A 428 -6.17 23.76 -28.01
CA SER A 428 -7.36 23.05 -27.54
C SER A 428 -7.56 21.73 -28.28
N ILE A 429 -7.27 20.60 -27.64
CA ILE A 429 -7.38 19.27 -28.26
C ILE A 429 -8.52 18.49 -27.59
N THR A 430 -9.41 17.91 -28.40
CA THR A 430 -10.51 17.04 -27.98
C THR A 430 -10.35 15.68 -28.64
N VAL A 431 -10.30 14.60 -27.86
CA VAL A 431 -10.25 13.22 -28.38
C VAL A 431 -11.39 12.38 -27.80
N GLN A 432 -12.19 11.75 -28.64
CA GLN A 432 -13.33 10.93 -28.23
C GLN A 432 -13.19 9.53 -28.80
N ALA A 433 -13.08 8.52 -27.93
CA ALA A 433 -13.24 7.12 -28.31
C ALA A 433 -14.71 6.71 -28.12
N MET A 434 -15.33 6.14 -29.15
CA MET A 434 -16.65 5.53 -29.02
C MET A 434 -16.54 4.02 -28.75
N ALA A 435 -17.68 3.39 -28.44
CA ALA A 435 -17.73 2.02 -27.94
C ALA A 435 -16.99 0.99 -28.81
N GLY A 436 -15.96 0.37 -28.23
CA GLY A 436 -15.42 -0.94 -28.61
C GLY A 436 -13.91 -0.93 -28.82
N GLY A 437 -13.16 -1.58 -27.94
CA GLY A 437 -11.69 -1.55 -27.96
C GLY A 437 -11.16 -1.66 -26.54
N LEU A 438 -9.86 -1.47 -26.38
CA LEU A 438 -9.23 -1.04 -25.13
C LEU A 438 -8.61 0.31 -25.44
N ASP A 439 -9.22 1.38 -24.97
CA ASP A 439 -8.88 2.75 -25.33
C ASP A 439 -8.00 3.37 -24.23
N LYS A 440 -6.85 3.92 -24.64
CA LYS A 440 -5.84 4.45 -23.73
C LYS A 440 -5.45 5.87 -24.08
N VAL A 441 -5.29 6.73 -23.09
CA VAL A 441 -4.74 8.08 -23.28
C VAL A 441 -3.71 8.45 -22.23
N SER A 442 -2.63 9.08 -22.67
CA SER A 442 -1.63 9.74 -21.83
C SER A 442 -1.73 11.26 -21.99
N LEU A 443 -1.78 11.98 -20.88
CA LEU A 443 -1.84 13.45 -20.83
C LEU A 443 -0.63 13.98 -20.06
N TYR A 444 0.01 15.04 -20.57
CA TYR A 444 1.18 15.67 -19.96
C TYR A 444 0.92 17.15 -19.63
N ASP A 445 1.50 17.58 -18.52
CA ASP A 445 1.44 18.93 -17.97
C ASP A 445 2.37 19.94 -18.70
N SER A 446 2.25 21.19 -18.31
CA SER A 446 3.12 22.31 -18.66
C SER A 446 4.08 22.66 -17.52
N LEU A 447 4.93 23.67 -17.71
CA LEU A 447 5.82 24.18 -16.65
C LEU A 447 5.10 25.08 -15.61
N GLY A 448 3.77 25.19 -15.67
CA GLY A 448 2.98 26.07 -14.81
C GLY A 448 1.92 25.29 -14.03
N ASP A 449 1.15 25.98 -13.20
CA ASP A 449 0.10 25.33 -12.40
C ASP A 449 -1.01 24.76 -13.30
N ASP A 450 -1.13 23.44 -13.32
CA ASP A 450 -2.07 22.71 -14.16
C ASP A 450 -3.16 22.03 -13.33
N ARG A 451 -4.30 21.79 -13.97
CA ARG A 451 -5.47 21.19 -13.35
C ARG A 451 -6.02 20.03 -14.17
N PHE A 452 -6.08 18.87 -13.54
CA PHE A 452 -6.74 17.69 -14.07
C PHE A 452 -8.11 17.48 -13.43
N VAL A 453 -9.10 17.10 -14.25
CA VAL A 453 -10.37 16.56 -13.77
C VAL A 453 -10.72 15.28 -14.53
N GLY A 454 -10.81 14.17 -13.81
CA GLY A 454 -11.17 12.85 -14.34
C GLY A 454 -12.54 12.37 -13.85
N ARG A 455 -13.36 11.88 -14.76
CA ARG A 455 -14.63 11.18 -14.49
C ARG A 455 -14.61 9.84 -15.22
N PRO A 456 -15.47 8.88 -14.86
CA PRO A 456 -15.51 7.57 -15.54
C PRO A 456 -15.77 7.61 -17.06
N THR A 457 -16.30 8.72 -17.58
CA THR A 457 -16.66 8.84 -19.01
C THR A 457 -15.86 9.90 -19.77
N ASN A 458 -15.18 10.80 -19.05
CA ASN A 458 -14.44 11.90 -19.65
C ASN A 458 -13.38 12.44 -18.68
N ALA A 459 -12.34 13.03 -19.24
CA ALA A 459 -11.32 13.70 -18.48
C ALA A 459 -10.87 14.97 -19.21
N TYR A 460 -10.30 15.93 -18.48
CA TYR A 460 -9.56 17.02 -19.09
C TYR A 460 -8.38 17.43 -18.24
N LEU A 461 -7.32 17.88 -18.92
CA LEU A 461 -6.14 18.52 -18.34
C LEU A 461 -6.05 19.93 -18.94
N GLU A 462 -6.06 20.94 -18.08
CA GLU A 462 -5.99 22.35 -18.48
C GLU A 462 -4.85 23.06 -17.78
N GLY A 463 -4.28 24.06 -18.47
CA GLY A 463 -3.11 24.78 -18.02
C GLY A 463 -2.92 26.12 -18.69
N PRO A 464 -1.84 26.85 -18.37
CA PRO A 464 -1.51 28.10 -19.05
C PRO A 464 -1.36 27.92 -20.56
N GLY A 465 -2.40 28.29 -21.31
CA GLY A 465 -2.39 28.32 -22.78
C GLY A 465 -2.70 27.00 -23.47
N TYR A 466 -3.21 25.99 -22.75
CA TYR A 466 -3.69 24.77 -23.39
C TYR A 466 -4.84 24.08 -22.64
N THR A 467 -5.60 23.24 -23.34
CA THR A 467 -6.64 22.36 -22.78
C THR A 467 -6.75 21.08 -23.60
N ASN A 468 -6.61 19.95 -22.93
CA ASN A 468 -6.77 18.62 -23.51
C ASN A 468 -8.00 17.95 -22.91
N TYR A 469 -9.02 17.66 -23.72
CA TYR A 469 -10.24 16.97 -23.33
C TYR A 469 -10.28 15.57 -23.95
N THR A 470 -10.65 14.57 -23.15
CA THR A 470 -10.80 13.19 -23.61
C THR A 470 -12.13 12.59 -23.15
N SER A 471 -12.72 11.68 -23.92
CA SER A 471 -13.91 10.93 -23.51
C SER A 471 -13.95 9.53 -24.08
N GLY A 472 -14.49 8.59 -23.31
CA GLY A 472 -14.66 7.19 -23.72
C GLY A 472 -13.41 6.32 -23.59
N PHE A 473 -12.38 6.78 -22.87
CA PHE A 473 -11.16 6.01 -22.60
C PHE A 473 -11.31 5.19 -21.31
N GLU A 474 -11.03 3.88 -21.36
CA GLU A 474 -10.99 3.05 -20.15
C GLU A 474 -9.72 3.27 -19.32
N GLU A 475 -8.60 3.65 -19.96
CA GLU A 475 -7.33 3.90 -19.29
C GLU A 475 -6.85 5.34 -19.52
N VAL A 476 -6.81 6.14 -18.46
CA VAL A 476 -6.32 7.53 -18.50
C VAL A 476 -5.06 7.65 -17.62
N ARG A 477 -3.93 8.00 -18.22
CA ARG A 477 -2.68 8.30 -17.51
C ARG A 477 -2.36 9.78 -17.60
N VAL A 478 -2.01 10.41 -16.49
CA VAL A 478 -1.73 11.84 -16.42
C VAL A 478 -0.42 12.07 -15.68
N TYR A 479 0.46 12.86 -16.26
CA TYR A 479 1.79 13.15 -15.72
C TYR A 479 1.93 14.66 -15.50
N ALA A 480 2.04 15.06 -14.22
CA ALA A 480 2.36 16.39 -13.74
C ALA A 480 3.85 16.44 -13.32
N THR A 481 4.76 16.46 -14.29
CA THR A 481 6.22 16.31 -14.05
C THR A 481 7.06 17.45 -14.59
N ALA A 482 6.48 18.33 -15.39
CA ALA A 482 7.14 19.53 -15.90
C ALA A 482 7.19 20.64 -14.82
N GLY A 483 6.34 20.53 -13.80
CA GLY A 483 6.40 21.27 -12.55
C GLY A 483 5.43 22.44 -12.51
N GLY A 484 5.00 22.82 -11.31
CA GLY A 484 3.89 23.72 -11.09
C GLY A 484 3.38 23.49 -9.67
N LEU A 485 2.23 24.07 -9.33
CA LEU A 485 1.38 23.56 -8.25
C LEU A 485 0.18 22.86 -8.87
N ASP A 486 0.28 21.56 -9.05
CA ASP A 486 -0.62 20.79 -9.90
C ASP A 486 -1.72 20.11 -9.09
N GLN A 487 -2.96 20.24 -9.55
CA GLN A 487 -4.14 19.74 -8.85
C GLN A 487 -4.92 18.73 -9.69
N ALA A 488 -5.29 17.60 -9.10
CA ALA A 488 -6.16 16.60 -9.72
C ALA A 488 -7.48 16.45 -8.93
N VAL A 489 -8.59 16.36 -9.67
CA VAL A 489 -9.90 15.99 -9.13
C VAL A 489 -10.42 14.76 -9.85
N VAL A 490 -10.72 13.69 -9.13
CA VAL A 490 -11.26 12.45 -9.69
C VAL A 490 -12.61 12.06 -9.07
N PHE A 491 -13.46 11.42 -9.86
CA PHE A 491 -14.79 10.97 -9.46
C PHE A 491 -14.94 9.47 -9.69
N ASP A 492 -15.67 8.83 -8.78
CA ASP A 492 -16.05 7.42 -8.83
C ASP A 492 -17.02 7.07 -9.97
N SER A 493 -17.16 5.77 -10.21
CA SER A 493 -18.21 5.18 -11.04
C SER A 493 -19.32 4.53 -10.20
N ALA A 494 -20.33 3.97 -10.86
CA ALA A 494 -21.29 3.14 -10.14
C ALA A 494 -20.70 1.74 -9.89
N GLY A 495 -20.81 1.25 -8.67
CA GLY A 495 -20.17 0.02 -8.21
C GLY A 495 -19.18 0.33 -7.09
N ASP A 496 -18.42 -0.66 -6.66
CA ASP A 496 -17.40 -0.46 -5.63
C ASP A 496 -16.13 0.06 -6.31
N ASP A 497 -15.72 1.27 -5.94
CA ASP A 497 -14.57 1.97 -6.46
C ASP A 497 -13.46 2.08 -5.40
N LYS A 498 -12.22 2.22 -5.85
CA LYS A 498 -11.05 2.34 -4.99
C LYS A 498 -10.16 3.50 -5.41
N PHE A 499 -9.85 4.36 -4.46
CA PHE A 499 -8.89 5.45 -4.59
C PHE A 499 -7.63 5.12 -3.79
N VAL A 500 -6.46 5.29 -4.39
CA VAL A 500 -5.17 5.17 -3.71
C VAL A 500 -4.37 6.44 -3.96
N SER A 501 -3.80 7.02 -2.92
CA SER A 501 -2.90 8.17 -3.04
C SER A 501 -1.62 7.96 -2.25
N ARG A 502 -0.51 8.22 -2.92
CA ARG A 502 0.85 8.28 -2.38
C ARG A 502 1.48 9.62 -2.75
N PRO A 503 2.57 10.03 -2.09
CA PRO A 503 3.24 11.29 -2.41
C PRO A 503 3.66 11.45 -3.88
N ALA A 504 4.07 10.37 -4.54
CA ALA A 504 4.54 10.42 -5.93
C ALA A 504 3.43 10.22 -6.98
N TYR A 505 2.35 9.52 -6.61
CA TYR A 505 1.29 9.16 -7.54
C TYR A 505 -0.02 8.80 -6.82
N ALA A 506 -1.11 8.89 -7.54
CA ALA A 506 -2.42 8.42 -7.13
C ALA A 506 -3.11 7.68 -8.28
N TYR A 507 -4.10 6.86 -7.95
CA TYR A 507 -4.99 6.29 -8.95
C TYR A 507 -6.39 6.08 -8.39
N VAL A 508 -7.37 6.08 -9.28
CA VAL A 508 -8.73 5.61 -8.99
C VAL A 508 -9.07 4.48 -9.96
N GLU A 509 -9.66 3.42 -9.42
CA GLU A 509 -10.08 2.24 -10.16
C GLU A 509 -11.52 1.89 -9.82
N GLY A 510 -12.31 1.55 -10.84
CA GLY A 510 -13.66 1.05 -10.67
C GLY A 510 -14.12 0.27 -11.89
N PRO A 511 -15.38 -0.20 -11.92
CA PRO A 511 -15.90 -0.99 -13.03
C PRO A 511 -15.74 -0.31 -14.41
N GLY A 512 -14.76 -0.77 -15.19
CA GLY A 512 -14.57 -0.36 -16.58
C GLY A 512 -13.82 0.96 -16.79
N TYR A 513 -13.18 1.52 -15.76
CA TYR A 513 -12.27 2.64 -15.93
C TYR A 513 -11.14 2.62 -14.89
N TRP A 514 -10.00 3.17 -15.29
CA TRP A 514 -8.82 3.34 -14.45
C TRP A 514 -8.14 4.66 -14.78
N THR A 515 -7.87 5.49 -13.78
CA THR A 515 -7.17 6.76 -13.94
C THR A 515 -5.93 6.78 -13.05
N TYR A 516 -4.77 7.05 -13.64
CA TYR A 516 -3.49 7.17 -12.97
C TYR A 516 -2.96 8.59 -13.06
N LEU A 517 -2.44 9.09 -11.94
CA LEU A 517 -2.00 10.46 -11.73
C LEU A 517 -0.58 10.43 -11.15
N ALA A 518 0.41 10.94 -11.87
CA ALA A 518 1.78 11.05 -11.37
C ALA A 518 2.17 12.51 -11.16
N GLY A 519 2.85 12.81 -10.04
CA GLY A 519 3.49 14.10 -9.79
C GLY A 519 2.60 15.25 -9.33
N PHE A 520 1.30 15.02 -9.11
CA PHE A 520 0.38 16.05 -8.58
C PHE A 520 0.64 16.37 -7.10
N ASP A 521 0.67 17.66 -6.75
CA ASP A 521 0.81 18.13 -5.36
C ASP A 521 -0.47 17.90 -4.54
N GLU A 522 -1.64 18.01 -5.18
CA GLU A 522 -2.95 17.82 -4.57
C GLU A 522 -3.84 16.89 -5.40
N VAL A 523 -4.37 15.84 -4.76
CA VAL A 523 -5.33 14.93 -5.38
C VAL A 523 -6.59 14.83 -4.55
N SER A 524 -7.72 15.23 -5.13
CA SER A 524 -9.04 15.14 -4.52
C SER A 524 -9.92 14.09 -5.20
N ALA A 525 -10.32 13.05 -4.49
CA ALA A 525 -11.25 12.04 -4.95
C ALA A 525 -12.64 12.21 -4.33
N TYR A 526 -13.69 12.01 -5.13
CA TYR A 526 -15.09 12.12 -4.72
C TYR A 526 -15.86 10.86 -5.10
N ALA A 527 -16.30 10.11 -4.09
CA ALA A 527 -17.30 9.06 -4.19
C ALA A 527 -18.70 9.67 -4.12
N THR A 528 -19.43 9.66 -5.23
CA THR A 528 -20.72 10.34 -5.44
C THR A 528 -21.76 9.47 -6.13
N ALA A 529 -21.33 8.38 -6.76
CA ALA A 529 -22.19 7.35 -7.31
C ALA A 529 -22.52 6.32 -6.21
N SER A 530 -23.24 5.26 -6.58
CA SER A 530 -23.61 4.21 -5.63
C SER A 530 -22.53 3.14 -5.60
N GLY A 531 -22.04 2.79 -4.42
CA GLY A 531 -20.95 1.84 -4.22
C GLY A 531 -20.69 1.59 -2.75
N ALA A 532 -19.82 0.64 -2.44
CA ALA A 532 -19.08 0.62 -1.18
C ALA A 532 -17.61 0.94 -1.50
N ASP A 533 -17.27 2.22 -1.39
CA ASP A 533 -16.02 2.76 -1.92
C ASP A 533 -14.93 2.81 -0.86
N THR A 534 -13.68 2.59 -1.30
CA THR A 534 -12.52 2.57 -0.41
C THR A 534 -11.46 3.59 -0.82
N ALA A 535 -10.95 4.37 0.13
CA ALA A 535 -9.80 5.24 -0.06
C ALA A 535 -8.60 4.74 0.77
N ILE A 536 -7.41 4.68 0.14
CA ILE A 536 -6.15 4.31 0.78
C ILE A 536 -5.15 5.45 0.61
N LEU A 537 -4.64 6.00 1.71
CA LEU A 537 -3.75 7.18 1.69
C LEU A 537 -2.40 6.83 2.35
N PHE A 538 -1.29 7.35 1.82
CA PHE A 538 0.05 7.12 2.36
C PHE A 538 0.77 8.43 2.68
N ASP A 539 1.51 8.43 3.80
CA ASP A 539 2.26 9.55 4.34
C ASP A 539 3.49 9.95 3.49
N THR A 540 4.03 11.13 3.79
CA THR A 540 5.36 11.54 3.36
C THR A 540 6.42 11.06 4.35
N VAL A 541 7.71 11.26 4.05
CA VAL A 541 8.81 10.93 4.97
C VAL A 541 8.93 11.88 6.19
N GLY A 542 7.99 12.80 6.36
CA GLY A 542 8.02 13.86 7.36
C GLY A 542 6.88 13.72 8.36
N ASP A 543 6.68 14.74 9.20
CA ASP A 543 5.52 14.75 10.11
C ASP A 543 4.24 15.00 9.30
N ASP A 544 3.36 14.01 9.24
CA ASP A 544 2.11 14.05 8.49
C ASP A 544 0.89 14.19 9.42
N ARG A 545 -0.19 14.74 8.84
CA ARG A 545 -1.48 14.90 9.51
C ARG A 545 -2.57 14.21 8.71
N PHE A 546 -3.30 13.31 9.38
CA PHE A 546 -4.54 12.75 8.89
C PHE A 546 -5.75 13.27 9.67
N VAL A 547 -6.83 13.59 8.96
CA VAL A 547 -8.13 13.92 9.56
C VAL A 547 -9.22 13.14 8.85
N SER A 548 -10.08 12.49 9.63
CA SER A 548 -11.27 11.79 9.12
C SER A 548 -12.53 12.31 9.78
N GLN A 549 -13.47 12.73 8.95
CA GLN A 549 -14.84 13.06 9.29
C GLN A 549 -15.78 12.15 8.50
N ARG A 550 -17.06 12.11 8.90
CA ARG A 550 -18.08 11.28 8.24
C ARG A 550 -18.16 11.45 6.72
N ASP A 551 -18.02 12.67 6.22
CA ASP A 551 -18.24 12.97 4.79
C ASP A 551 -16.92 13.13 4.01
N TYR A 552 -15.80 13.30 4.70
CA TYR A 552 -14.50 13.48 4.05
C TYR A 552 -13.34 13.17 4.98
N SER A 553 -12.23 12.76 4.36
CA SER A 553 -10.94 12.56 4.99
C SER A 553 -9.85 13.24 4.18
N TYR A 554 -8.76 13.64 4.83
CA TYR A 554 -7.56 14.06 4.13
C TYR A 554 -6.29 13.67 4.86
N MET A 555 -5.24 13.45 4.09
CA MET A 555 -3.87 13.26 4.52
C MET A 555 -3.02 14.39 3.96
N GLN A 556 -2.23 15.03 4.81
CA GLN A 556 -1.41 16.16 4.45
C GLN A 556 0.00 15.99 4.98
N GLY A 557 0.95 16.13 4.05
CA GLY A 557 2.39 16.17 4.30
C GLY A 557 3.03 17.37 3.59
N SER A 558 4.36 17.41 3.59
CA SER A 558 5.08 18.49 2.91
C SER A 558 4.94 18.37 1.39
N GLY A 559 4.23 19.31 0.76
CA GLY A 559 4.02 19.33 -0.70
C GLY A 559 3.06 18.24 -1.20
N TYR A 560 2.28 17.64 -0.29
CA TYR A 560 1.38 16.54 -0.60
C TYR A 560 0.04 16.74 0.12
N LEU A 561 -1.06 16.68 -0.61
CA LEU A 561 -2.41 16.64 -0.06
C LEU A 561 -3.25 15.59 -0.80
N ALA A 562 -3.71 14.60 -0.07
CA ALA A 562 -4.71 13.66 -0.56
C ALA A 562 -6.04 13.90 0.15
N TYR A 563 -7.09 14.15 -0.61
CA TYR A 563 -8.43 14.41 -0.12
C TYR A 563 -9.39 13.35 -0.67
N ALA A 564 -10.20 12.75 0.20
CA ALA A 564 -11.18 11.73 -0.16
C ALA A 564 -12.54 12.08 0.46
N ALA A 565 -13.57 12.28 -0.35
CA ALA A 565 -14.92 12.58 0.11
C ALA A 565 -15.93 11.53 -0.35
N GLY A 566 -16.86 11.18 0.53
CA GLY A 566 -17.96 10.24 0.26
C GLY A 566 -17.61 8.75 0.36
N PHE A 567 -16.35 8.39 0.63
CA PHE A 567 -15.92 7.00 0.75
C PHE A 567 -16.39 6.36 2.07
N GLU A 568 -17.01 5.19 2.02
CA GLU A 568 -17.45 4.46 3.21
C GLU A 568 -16.27 3.93 4.05
N THR A 569 -15.16 3.56 3.40
CA THR A 569 -13.94 3.11 4.09
C THR A 569 -12.75 3.97 3.72
N VAL A 570 -12.06 4.51 4.73
CA VAL A 570 -10.80 5.25 4.55
C VAL A 570 -9.70 4.65 5.39
N SER A 571 -8.62 4.24 4.74
CA SER A 571 -7.48 3.54 5.34
C SER A 571 -6.16 4.29 5.08
N PRO A 572 -5.79 5.29 5.89
CA PRO A 572 -4.46 5.90 5.83
C PRO A 572 -3.37 5.05 6.51
N TYR A 573 -2.17 5.11 5.95
CA TYR A 573 -0.97 4.43 6.45
C TYR A 573 0.15 5.45 6.66
N ALA A 574 0.71 5.48 7.88
CA ALA A 574 1.93 6.19 8.21
C ALA A 574 3.09 5.19 8.28
N THR A 575 3.90 5.11 7.22
CA THR A 575 4.95 4.09 7.04
C THR A 575 6.28 4.66 6.54
N ALA A 576 6.29 5.90 6.06
CA ALA A 576 7.48 6.57 5.52
C ALA A 576 8.31 7.28 6.61
N GLY A 577 7.82 7.28 7.85
CA GLY A 577 8.48 7.80 9.04
C GLY A 577 8.17 9.28 9.28
N GLY A 578 8.29 9.74 10.52
CA GLY A 578 7.77 11.05 10.94
C GLY A 578 7.29 10.95 12.38
N VAL A 579 6.69 12.03 12.89
CA VAL A 579 5.77 11.96 14.03
C VAL A 579 4.36 12.27 13.54
N ASP A 580 3.64 11.21 13.21
CA ASP A 580 2.40 11.29 12.44
C ASP A 580 1.17 11.33 13.33
N LYS A 581 0.20 12.17 12.96
CA LYS A 581 -0.99 12.41 13.78
C LYS A 581 -2.29 12.16 13.04
N ALA A 582 -3.18 11.37 13.64
CA ALA A 582 -4.54 11.14 13.16
C ALA A 582 -5.58 11.77 14.09
N SER A 583 -6.58 12.46 13.50
CA SER A 583 -7.78 12.94 14.19
C SER A 583 -9.03 12.36 13.58
N LEU A 584 -9.80 11.58 14.35
CA LEU A 584 -11.01 10.88 13.90
C LEU A 584 -12.25 11.47 14.55
N PHE A 585 -13.29 11.78 13.78
CA PHE A 585 -14.52 12.40 14.28
C PHE A 585 -15.73 11.48 14.09
N ASP A 586 -16.56 11.42 15.13
CA ASP A 586 -17.77 10.60 15.23
C ASP A 586 -18.89 11.00 14.24
N SER A 587 -19.90 10.13 14.17
CA SER A 587 -21.17 10.43 13.53
C SER A 587 -22.21 10.85 14.58
N PRO A 588 -23.42 11.28 14.17
CA PRO A 588 -24.53 11.49 15.11
C PRO A 588 -25.14 10.20 15.70
N GLY A 589 -24.59 9.03 15.38
CA GLY A 589 -25.05 7.71 15.82
C GLY A 589 -24.25 7.19 17.02
N ASP A 590 -24.42 5.93 17.37
CA ASP A 590 -23.53 5.29 18.35
C ASP A 590 -22.25 4.85 17.61
N ASP A 591 -21.10 5.38 18.02
CA ASP A 591 -19.79 5.09 17.41
C ASP A 591 -18.89 4.26 18.35
N LEU A 592 -17.98 3.48 17.75
CA LEU A 592 -16.96 2.70 18.46
C LEU A 592 -15.55 3.10 17.99
N PHE A 593 -14.74 3.59 18.92
CA PHE A 593 -13.30 3.74 18.72
C PHE A 593 -12.55 2.54 19.33
N VAL A 594 -11.56 2.03 18.59
CA VAL A 594 -10.59 1.06 19.10
C VAL A 594 -9.18 1.56 18.81
N GLY A 595 -8.37 1.73 19.85
CA GLY A 595 -6.97 2.14 19.75
C GLY A 595 -6.02 1.05 20.22
N GLN A 596 -5.10 0.62 19.36
CA GLN A 596 -3.98 -0.28 19.66
C GLN A 596 -2.65 0.43 19.37
N PRO A 597 -1.50 -0.10 19.83
CA PRO A 597 -0.21 0.53 19.59
C PRO A 597 0.16 0.74 18.11
N GLY A 598 -0.21 -0.18 17.21
CA GLY A 598 0.15 -0.10 15.79
C GLY A 598 -0.96 0.38 14.85
N TYR A 599 -2.21 0.36 15.31
CA TYR A 599 -3.36 0.78 14.52
C TYR A 599 -4.52 1.20 15.40
N ALA A 600 -5.42 1.99 14.84
CA ALA A 600 -6.68 2.36 15.48
C ALA A 600 -7.79 2.45 14.44
N TYR A 601 -9.03 2.35 14.87
CA TYR A 601 -10.16 2.62 13.99
C TYR A 601 -11.32 3.27 14.73
N LEU A 602 -12.07 4.08 13.98
CA LEU A 602 -13.36 4.61 14.39
C LEU A 602 -14.40 4.07 13.42
N GLU A 603 -15.39 3.36 13.94
CA GLU A 603 -16.51 2.84 13.16
C GLU A 603 -17.84 3.40 13.67
N GLY A 604 -18.73 3.68 12.73
CA GLY A 604 -20.10 4.05 12.99
C GLY A 604 -21.02 3.66 11.85
N PRO A 605 -22.30 4.06 11.91
CA PRO A 605 -23.26 3.72 10.87
C PRO A 605 -22.84 4.22 9.49
N GLY A 606 -22.37 3.32 8.64
CA GLY A 606 -22.06 3.58 7.23
C GLY A 606 -20.70 4.21 6.95
N TYR A 607 -19.79 4.25 7.92
CA TYR A 607 -18.40 4.67 7.68
C TYR A 607 -17.41 3.96 8.60
N LEU A 608 -16.20 3.74 8.10
CA LEU A 608 -15.05 3.19 8.82
C LEU A 608 -13.80 4.00 8.48
N SER A 609 -13.13 4.51 9.52
CA SER A 609 -11.78 5.08 9.39
C SER A 609 -10.78 4.16 10.08
N TYR A 610 -9.90 3.53 9.32
CA TYR A 610 -8.88 2.60 9.82
C TYR A 610 -7.48 3.21 9.65
N VAL A 611 -6.84 3.63 10.74
CA VAL A 611 -5.51 4.27 10.69
C VAL A 611 -4.43 3.32 11.17
N ALA A 612 -3.31 3.23 10.46
CA ALA A 612 -2.20 2.36 10.84
C ALA A 612 -0.85 3.11 10.79
N GLY A 613 0.03 2.81 11.76
CA GLY A 613 1.39 3.35 11.85
C GLY A 613 1.53 4.76 12.43
N PHE A 614 0.43 5.42 12.80
CA PHE A 614 0.46 6.78 13.38
C PHE A 614 0.95 6.77 14.84
N ASP A 615 1.86 7.68 15.19
CA ASP A 615 2.36 7.84 16.57
C ASP A 615 1.28 8.35 17.53
N GLU A 616 0.40 9.24 17.05
CA GLU A 616 -0.65 9.87 17.85
C GLU A 616 -2.01 9.76 17.15
N VAL A 617 -2.97 9.07 17.78
CA VAL A 617 -4.35 8.99 17.30
C VAL A 617 -5.28 9.59 18.35
N THR A 618 -6.08 10.58 17.95
CA THR A 618 -7.13 11.13 18.80
C THR A 618 -8.51 10.98 18.14
N ALA A 619 -9.45 10.35 18.84
CA ALA A 619 -10.85 10.28 18.43
C ALA A 619 -11.73 11.28 19.20
N TYR A 620 -12.71 11.86 18.53
CA TYR A 620 -13.61 12.89 19.05
C TYR A 620 -15.06 12.46 18.89
N ALA A 621 -15.77 12.31 20.02
CA ALA A 621 -17.21 12.18 20.09
C ALA A 621 -17.84 13.56 20.32
N THR A 622 -18.36 14.18 19.26
CA THR A 622 -18.85 15.56 19.24
C THR A 622 -20.25 15.71 18.62
N SER A 623 -20.76 14.66 17.99
CA SER A 623 -21.96 14.69 17.16
C SER A 623 -23.18 14.03 17.81
N GLY A 624 -23.02 13.52 19.04
CA GLY A 624 -24.06 12.90 19.85
C GLY A 624 -24.24 11.42 19.50
N GLY A 625 -24.70 10.63 20.46
CA GLY A 625 -24.61 9.17 20.38
C GLY A 625 -24.47 8.60 21.78
N THR A 626 -24.32 7.29 21.91
CA THR A 626 -23.69 6.65 23.07
C THR A 626 -22.38 6.03 22.64
N ASP A 627 -21.32 6.82 22.71
CA ASP A 627 -20.04 6.51 22.06
C ASP A 627 -19.10 5.75 22.98
N LYS A 628 -18.43 4.75 22.43
CA LYS A 628 -17.57 3.83 23.19
C LYS A 628 -16.16 3.80 22.68
N ALA A 629 -15.21 3.61 23.59
CA ALA A 629 -13.79 3.47 23.28
C ALA A 629 -13.21 2.22 23.95
N ARG A 630 -12.38 1.48 23.20
CA ARG A 630 -11.53 0.39 23.72
C ARG A 630 -10.07 0.70 23.41
N LEU A 631 -9.25 0.79 24.45
CA LEU A 631 -7.82 1.11 24.31
C LEU A 631 -6.98 -0.08 24.82
N PHE A 632 -5.92 -0.40 24.11
CA PHE A 632 -5.04 -1.53 24.42
C PHE A 632 -3.59 -1.08 24.61
N ASP A 633 -2.87 -1.80 25.46
CA ASP A 633 -1.46 -1.58 25.77
C ASP A 633 -0.53 -2.13 24.68
N GLY A 634 0.73 -1.71 24.74
CA GLY A 634 1.85 -2.28 24.03
C GLY A 634 2.76 -3.06 24.98
N ALA A 635 3.90 -3.51 24.47
CA ALA A 635 4.87 -4.17 25.32
C ALA A 635 5.56 -3.16 26.26
N GLY A 636 5.72 -3.53 27.53
CA GLY A 636 6.40 -2.71 28.51
C GLY A 636 5.43 -1.90 29.37
N ASN A 637 5.93 -0.88 30.06
CA ASN A 637 5.15 -0.15 31.05
C ASN A 637 4.35 0.98 30.40
N ASP A 638 3.02 0.86 30.47
CA ASP A 638 2.10 1.80 29.86
C ASP A 638 1.22 2.54 30.87
N VAL A 639 0.66 3.67 30.43
CA VAL A 639 -0.09 4.58 31.29
C VAL A 639 -1.44 4.91 30.67
N PHE A 640 -2.50 4.57 31.39
CA PHE A 640 -3.87 4.97 31.09
C PHE A 640 -4.31 6.09 32.04
N VAL A 641 -4.87 7.17 31.49
CA VAL A 641 -5.49 8.24 32.27
C VAL A 641 -6.88 8.51 31.73
N HIS A 642 -7.87 8.44 32.62
CA HIS A 642 -9.27 8.69 32.33
C HIS A 642 -9.81 9.88 33.15
N ARG A 643 -10.52 10.78 32.46
CA ARG A 643 -11.34 11.86 33.03
C ARG A 643 -12.75 11.76 32.45
N PRO A 644 -13.77 12.36 33.08
CA PRO A 644 -15.15 12.28 32.58
C PRO A 644 -15.35 12.73 31.13
N THR A 645 -14.49 13.60 30.60
CA THR A 645 -14.61 14.17 29.24
C THR A 645 -13.53 13.72 28.27
N ASN A 646 -12.47 13.05 28.74
CA ASN A 646 -11.37 12.59 27.90
C ASN A 646 -10.58 11.47 28.56
N ALA A 647 -9.95 10.64 27.76
CA ALA A 647 -8.99 9.66 28.23
C ALA A 647 -7.85 9.50 27.23
N HIS A 648 -6.71 8.97 27.68
CA HIS A 648 -5.67 8.48 26.80
C HIS A 648 -4.97 7.26 27.38
N PHE A 649 -4.46 6.41 26.50
CA PHE A 649 -3.57 5.30 26.81
C PHE A 649 -2.30 5.48 25.98
N SER A 650 -1.16 5.52 26.65
CA SER A 650 0.13 5.80 26.02
C SER A 650 1.23 4.90 26.53
N GLY A 651 2.16 4.58 25.63
CA GLY A 651 3.30 3.72 25.87
C GLY A 651 4.50 4.10 25.01
N ALA A 652 5.47 3.20 24.92
CA ALA A 652 6.57 3.38 23.99
C ALA A 652 6.07 3.31 22.53
N GLY A 653 6.19 4.42 21.80
CA GLY A 653 5.88 4.48 20.36
C GLY A 653 4.40 4.62 20.00
N PHE A 654 3.50 4.84 20.96
CA PHE A 654 2.09 5.09 20.67
C PHE A 654 1.41 6.01 21.68
N TYR A 655 0.44 6.78 21.20
CA TYR A 655 -0.47 7.60 22.01
C TYR A 655 -1.88 7.54 21.43
N ASN A 656 -2.80 6.86 22.13
CA ASN A 656 -4.21 6.78 21.75
C ASN A 656 -5.07 7.60 22.72
N ALA A 657 -5.78 8.60 22.21
CA ALA A 657 -6.64 9.48 23.00
C ALA A 657 -8.07 9.53 22.49
N VAL A 658 -9.00 9.81 23.41
CA VAL A 658 -10.42 9.96 23.14
C VAL A 658 -10.99 11.17 23.87
N GLN A 659 -11.91 11.88 23.24
CA GLN A 659 -12.62 13.03 23.81
C GLN A 659 -14.12 12.86 23.65
N GLY A 660 -14.88 13.11 24.71
CA GLY A 660 -16.36 13.11 24.68
C GLY A 660 -17.05 11.75 24.75
N PHE A 661 -16.31 10.63 24.74
CA PHE A 661 -16.87 9.27 24.77
C PHE A 661 -17.52 8.94 26.13
N ASP A 662 -18.72 8.35 26.11
CA ASP A 662 -19.49 7.98 27.30
C ASP A 662 -18.90 6.77 28.05
N GLU A 663 -18.30 5.82 27.33
CA GLU A 663 -17.66 4.64 27.92
C GLU A 663 -16.26 4.44 27.36
N VAL A 664 -15.24 4.44 28.23
CA VAL A 664 -13.85 4.15 27.87
C VAL A 664 -13.35 2.95 28.66
N LYS A 665 -12.96 1.90 27.95
CA LYS A 665 -12.37 0.69 28.53
C LYS A 665 -10.93 0.53 28.08
N ALA A 666 -10.00 0.45 29.03
CA ALA A 666 -8.59 0.17 28.78
C ALA A 666 -8.20 -1.24 29.25
N TYR A 667 -7.35 -1.90 28.46
CA TYR A 667 -6.91 -3.27 28.68
C TYR A 667 -5.38 -3.34 28.63
N ALA A 668 -4.77 -3.73 29.73
CA ALA A 668 -3.35 -4.07 29.82
C ALA A 668 -3.20 -5.59 29.76
N MET A 669 -2.66 -6.12 28.66
CA MET A 669 -2.54 -7.54 28.35
C MET A 669 -1.19 -7.93 27.74
N ALA A 670 -0.39 -6.96 27.26
CA ALA A 670 0.90 -7.17 26.60
C ALA A 670 2.09 -7.17 27.58
N GLY A 671 1.83 -6.94 28.87
CA GLY A 671 2.76 -7.15 29.98
C GLY A 671 3.68 -5.96 30.22
N GLY A 672 3.99 -5.71 31.49
CA GLY A 672 4.65 -4.49 31.95
C GLY A 672 4.33 -4.27 33.42
N GLU A 673 4.73 -3.12 33.95
CA GLU A 673 4.14 -2.56 35.18
C GLU A 673 3.22 -1.39 34.80
N ASP A 674 1.97 -1.71 34.48
CA ASP A 674 1.01 -0.80 33.87
C ASP A 674 0.21 -0.02 34.92
N LYS A 675 -0.06 1.26 34.62
CA LYS A 675 -0.73 2.17 35.55
C LYS A 675 -1.97 2.82 34.95
N ALA A 676 -3.09 2.70 35.66
CA ALA A 676 -4.33 3.40 35.36
C ALA A 676 -4.59 4.52 36.37
N THR A 677 -5.01 5.69 35.91
CA THR A 677 -5.51 6.79 36.74
C THR A 677 -6.92 7.17 36.32
N LEU A 678 -7.89 7.04 37.22
CA LEU A 678 -9.31 7.36 37.01
C LEU A 678 -9.68 8.59 37.85
N LEU A 679 -10.16 9.65 37.20
CA LEU A 679 -10.60 10.89 37.86
C LEU A 679 -12.12 11.06 37.81
N ASP A 680 -12.68 11.60 38.89
CA ASP A 680 -14.10 11.84 39.11
C ASP A 680 -14.65 13.07 38.37
N SER A 681 -15.97 13.21 38.43
CA SER A 681 -16.74 14.38 38.04
C SER A 681 -17.11 15.22 39.27
N ALA A 682 -17.81 16.34 39.07
CA ALA A 682 -18.38 17.11 40.19
C ALA A 682 -19.69 16.49 40.76
N GLY A 683 -20.14 15.37 40.20
CA GLY A 683 -21.32 14.62 40.63
C GLY A 683 -20.97 13.56 41.67
N ASN A 684 -21.95 12.73 42.06
CA ASN A 684 -21.65 11.59 42.93
C ASN A 684 -21.18 10.41 42.08
N ASP A 685 -19.94 9.98 42.32
CA ASP A 685 -19.27 8.94 41.55
C ASP A 685 -19.01 7.68 42.38
N THR A 686 -18.84 6.55 41.69
CA THR A 686 -18.59 5.26 42.31
C THR A 686 -17.38 4.59 41.68
N PHE A 687 -16.36 4.34 42.51
CA PHE A 687 -15.23 3.50 42.16
C PHE A 687 -15.44 2.08 42.65
N VAL A 688 -15.16 1.08 41.84
CA VAL A 688 -15.12 -0.32 42.26
C VAL A 688 -13.86 -0.96 41.72
N ALA A 689 -13.10 -1.65 42.57
CA ALA A 689 -11.90 -2.35 42.15
C ALA A 689 -11.78 -3.76 42.72
N ARG A 690 -11.23 -4.64 41.89
CA ARG A 690 -10.83 -6.01 42.16
C ARG A 690 -9.36 -6.17 41.76
N PRO A 691 -8.70 -7.30 42.06
CA PRO A 691 -7.31 -7.51 41.66
C PRO A 691 -7.05 -7.39 40.15
N GLY A 692 -7.99 -7.85 39.31
CA GLY A 692 -7.81 -7.85 37.85
C GLY A 692 -8.42 -6.67 37.10
N TYR A 693 -9.25 -5.84 37.74
CA TYR A 693 -9.84 -4.67 37.08
C TYR A 693 -10.41 -3.67 38.09
N GLY A 694 -10.50 -2.41 37.69
CA GLY A 694 -11.23 -1.36 38.41
C GLY A 694 -11.98 -0.45 37.46
N TYR A 695 -13.06 0.16 37.93
CA TYR A 695 -13.81 1.14 37.16
C TYR A 695 -14.35 2.27 38.03
N LEU A 696 -14.39 3.45 37.46
CA LEU A 696 -14.98 4.66 38.03
C LEU A 696 -16.12 5.10 37.13
N GLN A 697 -17.31 5.22 37.69
CA GLN A 697 -18.51 5.62 36.96
C GLN A 697 -19.22 6.78 37.64
N GLY A 698 -19.82 7.62 36.82
CA GLY A 698 -20.59 8.76 37.23
C GLY A 698 -21.76 9.05 36.29
N PRO A 699 -22.46 10.18 36.49
CA PRO A 699 -23.50 10.60 35.55
C PRO A 699 -22.93 10.81 34.14
N GLY A 700 -23.27 9.92 33.21
CA GLY A 700 -22.93 10.04 31.79
C GLY A 700 -21.51 9.64 31.41
N TYR A 701 -20.76 8.95 32.29
CA TYR A 701 -19.45 8.42 31.91
C TYR A 701 -19.08 7.13 32.65
N LEU A 702 -18.25 6.30 32.02
CA LEU A 702 -17.60 5.13 32.62
C LEU A 702 -16.14 5.04 32.18
N GLY A 703 -15.21 5.07 33.14
CA GLY A 703 -13.81 4.72 32.94
C GLY A 703 -13.50 3.34 33.53
N TYR A 704 -13.04 2.41 32.71
CA TYR A 704 -12.76 1.03 33.09
C TYR A 704 -11.31 0.66 32.76
N ALA A 705 -10.60 0.04 33.70
CA ALA A 705 -9.21 -0.38 33.57
C ALA A 705 -9.09 -1.85 33.96
N SER A 706 -8.60 -2.70 33.06
CA SER A 706 -8.42 -4.14 33.27
C SER A 706 -6.99 -4.56 33.01
N GLY A 707 -6.45 -5.43 33.86
CA GLY A 707 -5.10 -5.99 33.73
C GLY A 707 -3.96 -5.09 34.23
N PHE A 708 -4.25 -3.89 34.73
CA PHE A 708 -3.25 -2.96 35.24
C PHE A 708 -2.72 -3.39 36.61
N ASP A 709 -1.40 -3.36 36.80
CA ASP A 709 -0.75 -3.63 38.10
C ASP A 709 -1.12 -2.59 39.15
N THR A 710 -1.39 -1.34 38.73
CA THR A 710 -1.82 -0.29 39.64
C THR A 710 -2.97 0.53 39.08
N VAL A 711 -4.03 0.66 39.87
CA VAL A 711 -5.18 1.53 39.58
C VAL A 711 -5.29 2.60 40.66
N PHE A 712 -5.12 3.86 40.25
CA PHE A 712 -5.38 5.04 41.08
C PHE A 712 -6.75 5.62 40.75
N ALA A 713 -7.58 5.86 41.77
CA ALA A 713 -8.83 6.58 41.67
C ALA A 713 -8.80 7.82 42.55
N TYR A 714 -9.19 8.97 41.98
CA TYR A 714 -9.22 10.26 42.67
C TYR A 714 -10.61 10.87 42.62
N ALA A 715 -11.21 11.07 43.80
CA ALA A 715 -12.41 11.84 44.02
C ALA A 715 -12.03 13.26 44.49
N THR A 716 -11.88 14.20 43.56
CA THR A 716 -11.36 15.56 43.81
C THR A 716 -12.21 16.67 43.19
N ALA A 717 -13.12 16.35 42.29
CA ALA A 717 -13.95 17.31 41.57
C ALA A 717 -15.26 17.66 42.31
N GLY A 718 -15.55 16.98 43.41
CA GLY A 718 -16.65 17.24 44.34
C GLY A 718 -17.81 16.27 44.15
N GLY A 719 -18.67 16.15 45.15
CA GLY A 719 -19.64 15.06 45.19
C GLY A 719 -19.63 14.37 46.55
N THR A 720 -20.42 13.31 46.68
CA THR A 720 -20.29 12.36 47.79
C THR A 720 -19.97 10.99 47.21
N ASP A 721 -18.68 10.79 46.97
CA ASP A 721 -18.17 9.68 46.18
C ASP A 721 -17.93 8.44 47.04
N LYS A 722 -18.15 7.29 46.41
CA LYS A 722 -18.04 5.99 47.08
C LYS A 722 -17.01 5.09 46.40
N THR A 723 -16.34 4.26 47.18
CA THR A 723 -15.46 3.22 46.65
C THR A 723 -15.75 1.87 47.28
N THR A 724 -15.70 0.82 46.47
CA THR A 724 -15.73 -0.59 46.92
C THR A 724 -14.49 -1.32 46.43
N LEU A 725 -13.75 -1.93 47.36
CA LEU A 725 -12.57 -2.73 47.05
C LEU A 725 -12.84 -4.21 47.41
N TYR A 726 -12.25 -5.11 46.62
CA TYR A 726 -12.32 -6.56 46.82
C TYR A 726 -10.91 -7.16 46.79
N ASP A 727 -10.67 -8.12 47.67
CA ASP A 727 -9.43 -8.89 47.79
C ASP A 727 -9.22 -9.91 46.66
N SER A 728 -8.03 -10.50 46.69
CA SER A 728 -7.60 -11.67 45.94
C SER A 728 -7.71 -12.93 46.79
N ALA A 729 -7.36 -14.09 46.23
CA ALA A 729 -7.28 -15.35 47.00
C ALA A 729 -5.94 -15.51 47.76
N ASN A 730 -5.07 -14.49 47.74
CA ASN A 730 -3.78 -14.46 48.41
C ASN A 730 -3.82 -13.45 49.56
N ASP A 731 -2.80 -13.47 50.42
CA ASP A 731 -2.68 -12.51 51.52
C ASP A 731 -2.67 -11.05 51.03
N ASP A 732 -3.71 -10.32 51.42
CA ASP A 732 -3.92 -8.93 51.04
C ASP A 732 -3.81 -7.98 52.24
N ARG A 733 -3.41 -6.74 51.95
CA ARG A 733 -3.29 -5.68 52.95
C ARG A 733 -4.11 -4.46 52.55
N PHE A 734 -5.10 -4.15 53.36
CA PHE A 734 -5.87 -2.92 53.28
C PHE A 734 -5.33 -1.87 54.25
N VAL A 735 -5.22 -0.64 53.78
CA VAL A 735 -4.84 0.51 54.60
C VAL A 735 -5.85 1.64 54.41
N SER A 736 -6.41 2.14 55.50
CA SER A 736 -7.32 3.28 55.51
C SER A 736 -6.74 4.41 56.34
N ARG A 737 -6.62 5.59 55.73
CA ARG A 737 -6.22 6.85 56.36
C ARG A 737 -7.29 7.91 56.06
N PRO A 738 -7.31 9.05 56.76
CA PRO A 738 -8.32 10.09 56.50
C PRO A 738 -8.36 10.56 55.04
N GLY A 739 -7.19 10.77 54.41
CA GLY A 739 -7.10 11.29 53.04
C GLY A 739 -7.20 10.25 51.91
N ALA A 740 -6.85 8.99 52.17
CA ALA A 740 -6.81 7.95 51.15
C ALA A 740 -6.87 6.54 51.76
N SER A 741 -7.33 5.59 50.96
CA SER A 741 -7.35 4.17 51.29
C SER A 741 -6.77 3.38 50.13
N TYR A 742 -6.10 2.27 50.40
CA TYR A 742 -5.61 1.39 49.35
C TYR A 742 -5.64 -0.08 49.77
N LEU A 743 -5.82 -0.95 48.79
CA LEU A 743 -5.75 -2.39 48.91
C LEU A 743 -4.60 -2.88 48.03
N GLN A 744 -3.70 -3.67 48.59
CA GLN A 744 -2.57 -4.23 47.86
C GLN A 744 -2.45 -5.73 48.14
N GLY A 745 -2.04 -6.45 47.10
CA GLY A 745 -1.70 -7.87 47.17
C GLY A 745 -0.58 -8.21 46.19
N PRO A 746 -0.25 -9.51 46.05
CA PRO A 746 0.70 -9.94 45.03
C PRO A 746 0.25 -9.51 43.63
N GLY A 747 1.04 -8.64 42.99
CA GLY A 747 0.83 -8.22 41.60
C GLY A 747 -0.25 -7.17 41.37
N TYR A 748 -0.83 -6.56 42.42
CA TYR A 748 -1.78 -5.46 42.22
C TYR A 748 -1.79 -4.43 43.36
N LEU A 749 -2.12 -3.18 43.02
CA LEU A 749 -2.40 -2.09 43.95
C LEU A 749 -3.63 -1.29 43.48
N ASN A 750 -4.67 -1.25 44.31
CA ASN A 750 -5.84 -0.41 44.11
C ASN A 750 -5.83 0.74 45.12
N TYR A 751 -5.66 1.97 44.64
CA TYR A 751 -5.55 3.18 45.46
C TYR A 751 -6.75 4.10 45.24
N ALA A 752 -7.41 4.52 46.32
CA ALA A 752 -8.58 5.39 46.30
C ALA A 752 -8.38 6.60 47.22
N SER A 753 -8.39 7.81 46.66
CA SER A 753 -8.21 9.07 47.40
C SER A 753 -9.44 9.96 47.29
N GLY A 754 -9.82 10.61 48.39
CA GLY A 754 -10.93 11.59 48.42
C GLY A 754 -12.35 11.01 48.53
N PHE A 755 -12.51 9.69 48.54
CA PHE A 755 -13.83 9.04 48.66
C PHE A 755 -14.38 9.12 50.09
N ALA A 756 -15.63 9.56 50.21
CA ALA A 756 -16.32 9.74 51.49
C ALA A 756 -16.82 8.41 52.10
N ASP A 757 -17.11 7.41 51.28
CA ASP A 757 -17.57 6.09 51.74
C ASP A 757 -16.68 5.00 51.13
N VAL A 758 -15.87 4.34 51.96
CA VAL A 758 -14.94 3.28 51.55
C VAL A 758 -15.45 1.96 52.12
N SER A 759 -15.79 1.02 51.24
CA SER A 759 -16.19 -0.34 51.60
C SER A 759 -15.14 -1.36 51.15
N MET A 760 -14.80 -2.31 52.01
CA MET A 760 -13.83 -3.38 51.72
C MET A 760 -14.41 -4.78 51.99
N TYR A 761 -14.21 -5.72 51.07
CA TYR A 761 -14.61 -7.12 51.23
C TYR A 761 -13.40 -8.05 51.06
N ALA A 762 -12.91 -8.62 52.17
CA ALA A 762 -11.85 -9.62 52.21
C ALA A 762 -12.50 -11.01 52.31
N THR A 763 -12.93 -11.56 51.17
CA THR A 763 -13.77 -12.77 51.12
C THR A 763 -13.30 -13.83 50.14
N ALA A 764 -12.24 -13.54 49.35
CA ALA A 764 -11.70 -14.45 48.36
C ALA A 764 -10.65 -15.42 48.94
N GLY A 765 -10.21 -15.19 50.18
CA GLY A 765 -9.34 -16.07 50.97
C GLY A 765 -7.89 -15.57 51.00
N GLY A 766 -7.10 -16.07 51.93
CA GLY A 766 -5.79 -15.49 52.25
C GLY A 766 -5.66 -15.36 53.76
N THR A 767 -4.58 -14.72 54.21
CA THR A 767 -4.48 -14.15 55.56
C THR A 767 -4.46 -12.63 55.46
N ASP A 768 -5.63 -12.01 55.58
CA ASP A 768 -5.82 -10.61 55.21
C ASP A 768 -5.72 -9.65 56.39
N GLU A 769 -5.05 -8.51 56.19
CA GLU A 769 -4.82 -7.50 57.22
C GLU A 769 -5.43 -6.14 56.85
N ALA A 770 -6.20 -5.55 57.76
CA ALA A 770 -6.64 -4.16 57.69
C ALA A 770 -5.89 -3.28 58.69
N LEU A 771 -5.34 -2.17 58.21
CA LEU A 771 -4.70 -1.13 59.02
C LEU A 771 -5.49 0.17 58.95
N LEU A 772 -5.99 0.62 60.09
CA LEU A 772 -6.82 1.80 60.23
C LEU A 772 -6.06 2.85 61.05
N TYR A 773 -6.06 4.10 60.56
CA TYR A 773 -5.39 5.23 61.20
C TYR A 773 -6.39 6.36 61.39
N ASP A 774 -6.44 6.93 62.58
CA ASP A 774 -7.29 8.07 62.96
C ASP A 774 -6.97 9.37 62.18
N SER A 775 -7.84 10.35 62.38
CA SER A 775 -7.71 11.74 61.98
C SER A 775 -7.32 12.63 63.16
N ALA A 776 -7.23 13.94 62.94
CA ALA A 776 -6.92 14.88 64.02
C ALA A 776 -8.15 15.25 64.87
N GLY A 777 -9.37 14.97 64.39
CA GLY A 777 -10.61 15.21 65.13
C GLY A 777 -11.13 13.94 65.81
N ASP A 778 -12.40 13.91 66.19
CA ASP A 778 -12.96 12.85 67.02
C ASP A 778 -13.42 11.66 66.15
N ASP A 779 -12.73 10.53 66.20
CA ASP A 779 -13.04 9.37 65.35
C ASP A 779 -13.75 8.25 66.13
N ASP A 780 -14.62 7.50 65.47
CA ASP A 780 -15.40 6.43 66.09
C ASP A 780 -15.19 5.09 65.38
N LEU A 781 -14.82 4.06 66.15
CA LEU A 781 -14.54 2.71 65.66
C LEU A 781 -15.54 1.70 66.25
N GLU A 782 -16.42 1.19 65.41
CA GLU A 782 -17.37 0.13 65.73
C GLU A 782 -16.97 -1.21 65.09
N GLY A 783 -17.32 -2.34 65.71
CA GLY A 783 -17.13 -3.65 65.10
C GLY A 783 -17.79 -4.80 65.85
N THR A 784 -18.34 -5.78 65.13
CA THR A 784 -18.90 -7.02 65.69
C THR A 784 -18.88 -8.12 64.64
N GLY A 785 -18.68 -9.38 65.06
CA GLY A 785 -18.59 -10.50 64.13
C GLY A 785 -17.43 -10.31 63.16
N ASP A 786 -17.71 -10.35 61.86
CA ASP A 786 -16.70 -10.31 60.79
C ASP A 786 -16.48 -8.91 60.19
N TRP A 787 -17.08 -7.84 60.72
CA TRP A 787 -16.94 -6.48 60.17
C TRP A 787 -16.40 -5.44 61.17
N TYR A 788 -15.92 -4.32 60.61
CA TYR A 788 -15.56 -3.09 61.33
C TYR A 788 -16.02 -1.85 60.55
N GLU A 789 -16.13 -0.73 61.25
CA GLU A 789 -16.36 0.60 60.68
C GLU A 789 -15.56 1.66 61.44
N LEU A 790 -14.73 2.42 60.72
CA LEU A 790 -14.09 3.63 61.23
C LEU A 790 -14.72 4.86 60.58
N SER A 791 -15.35 5.71 61.39
CA SER A 791 -15.94 6.98 61.00
C SER A 791 -15.01 8.14 61.37
N TYR A 792 -14.69 8.98 60.38
CA TYR A 792 -13.72 10.07 60.53
C TYR A 792 -14.38 11.45 60.69
N ASP A 793 -14.07 12.18 61.75
CA ASP A 793 -14.47 13.59 61.93
C ASP A 793 -13.26 14.52 61.76
N LEU A 794 -13.13 15.13 60.59
CA LEU A 794 -12.03 16.06 60.31
C LEU A 794 -12.29 17.43 60.95
N LEU A 795 -11.84 17.60 62.20
CA LEU A 795 -11.67 18.87 62.95
C LEU A 795 -12.58 20.05 62.51
N ASP A 796 -13.90 19.85 62.41
CA ASP A 796 -14.88 20.92 62.21
C ASP A 796 -16.13 20.68 63.07
N ALA A 797 -16.12 21.30 64.25
CA ALA A 797 -17.09 21.12 65.33
C ALA A 797 -18.54 21.61 65.03
N LEU A 798 -18.95 21.67 63.77
CA LEU A 798 -20.27 22.13 63.33
C LEU A 798 -20.95 21.24 62.28
N VAL A 799 -20.36 20.13 61.84
CA VAL A 799 -20.99 19.17 60.92
C VAL A 799 -21.38 17.88 61.67
N PRO A 800 -22.66 17.49 61.74
CA PRO A 800 -23.09 16.31 62.51
C PRO A 800 -22.96 14.99 61.74
N GLN A 801 -22.04 14.89 60.77
CA GLN A 801 -21.86 13.70 59.93
C GLN A 801 -20.36 13.44 59.71
N PRO A 802 -19.91 12.17 59.73
CA PRO A 802 -18.52 11.85 59.44
C PRO A 802 -18.15 12.31 58.03
N THR A 803 -16.97 12.89 57.90
CA THR A 803 -16.42 13.39 56.64
C THR A 803 -15.92 12.27 55.72
N LYS A 804 -15.57 11.14 56.33
CA LYS A 804 -15.26 9.89 55.65
C LYS A 804 -15.72 8.72 56.51
N ARG A 805 -16.15 7.63 55.89
CA ARG A 805 -16.46 6.34 56.51
C ARG A 805 -15.60 5.25 55.86
N SER A 806 -15.04 4.36 56.65
CA SER A 806 -14.28 3.20 56.20
C SER A 806 -14.84 1.93 56.83
N TRP A 807 -15.60 1.18 56.05
CA TRP A 807 -16.21 -0.08 56.44
C TRP A 807 -15.47 -1.26 55.81
N GLY A 808 -15.29 -2.35 56.55
CA GLY A 808 -14.66 -3.56 56.02
C GLY A 808 -15.19 -4.84 56.64
N GLN A 809 -15.12 -5.95 55.89
CA GLN A 809 -15.58 -7.28 56.32
C GLN A 809 -14.61 -8.38 55.88
N GLY A 810 -14.47 -9.43 56.70
CA GLY A 810 -13.85 -10.71 56.33
C GLY A 810 -12.34 -10.83 56.55
N PHE A 811 -11.70 -9.82 57.15
CA PHE A 811 -10.26 -9.83 57.44
C PHE A 811 -9.89 -10.84 58.53
N ASP A 812 -8.66 -11.36 58.51
CA ASP A 812 -8.11 -12.18 59.59
C ASP A 812 -7.53 -11.33 60.73
N ARG A 813 -7.04 -10.13 60.40
CA ARG A 813 -6.45 -9.20 61.36
C ARG A 813 -6.88 -7.75 61.08
N VAL A 814 -7.27 -7.03 62.12
CA VAL A 814 -7.57 -5.59 62.07
C VAL A 814 -6.74 -4.88 63.13
N LEU A 815 -5.94 -3.90 62.72
CA LEU A 815 -5.15 -3.04 63.61
C LEU A 815 -5.60 -1.58 63.46
N ALA A 816 -6.13 -1.01 64.54
CA ALA A 816 -6.52 0.39 64.60
C ALA A 816 -5.53 1.23 65.42
N THR A 817 -5.10 2.37 64.88
CA THR A 817 -4.13 3.29 65.49
C THR A 817 -4.78 4.66 65.70
N SER A 818 -4.76 5.15 66.94
CA SER A 818 -5.13 6.51 67.36
C SER A 818 -3.87 7.27 67.79
N ASP A 819 -3.29 8.07 66.88
CA ASP A 819 -2.06 8.83 67.15
C ASP A 819 -2.03 10.26 66.59
N GLN A 820 -3.13 10.74 66.01
CA GLN A 820 -3.22 12.03 65.33
C GLN A 820 -4.00 13.13 66.08
N GLY A 821 -4.81 12.82 67.08
CA GLY A 821 -5.56 13.85 67.82
C GLY A 821 -6.81 13.32 68.49
N GLY A 822 -7.88 14.13 68.53
CA GLY A 822 -9.23 13.64 68.83
C GLY A 822 -9.58 13.21 70.26
N TYR A 823 -10.88 13.10 70.49
CA TYR A 823 -11.48 12.18 71.45
C TYR A 823 -12.02 10.96 70.69
N ASP A 824 -11.19 9.94 70.54
CA ASP A 824 -11.54 8.77 69.74
C ASP A 824 -12.26 7.71 70.58
N THR A 825 -13.37 7.17 70.09
CA THR A 825 -14.15 6.13 70.76
C THR A 825 -14.01 4.79 70.05
N SER A 826 -14.09 3.71 70.82
CA SER A 826 -14.19 2.37 70.23
C SER A 826 -15.20 1.49 70.94
N ASP A 827 -16.17 1.00 70.16
CA ASP A 827 -17.16 0.00 70.56
C ASP A 827 -17.01 -1.25 69.68
N VAL A 828 -15.95 -2.02 69.95
CA VAL A 828 -15.68 -3.30 69.27
C VAL A 828 -16.06 -4.46 70.19
N GLU A 829 -17.11 -5.19 69.79
CA GLU A 829 -17.63 -6.36 70.50
C GLU A 829 -16.86 -7.64 70.15
N ALA A 830 -17.48 -8.82 70.27
CA ALA A 830 -16.86 -10.08 69.88
C ALA A 830 -16.66 -10.13 68.36
N THR A 831 -15.41 -10.24 67.92
CA THR A 831 -15.03 -10.27 66.51
C THR A 831 -14.54 -11.67 66.08
N ASP A 832 -14.70 -12.00 64.81
CA ASP A 832 -14.19 -13.21 64.17
C ASP A 832 -12.73 -13.08 63.71
N TYR A 833 -12.16 -11.87 63.84
CA TYR A 833 -10.79 -11.51 63.47
C TYR A 833 -9.91 -11.16 64.67
N LEU A 834 -8.59 -11.25 64.50
CA LEU A 834 -7.62 -10.75 65.46
C LEU A 834 -7.65 -9.22 65.48
N PHE A 835 -8.23 -8.65 66.54
CA PHE A 835 -8.30 -7.21 66.72
C PHE A 835 -7.19 -6.68 67.62
N GLN A 836 -6.55 -5.59 67.21
CA GLN A 836 -5.54 -4.87 67.99
C GLN A 836 -5.77 -3.36 67.91
N GLN A 837 -5.60 -2.68 69.05
CA GLN A 837 -5.60 -1.22 69.13
C GLN A 837 -4.25 -0.69 69.59
N ILE A 838 -3.87 0.46 69.06
CA ILE A 838 -2.73 1.27 69.48
C ILE A 838 -3.25 2.70 69.65
N GLY A 839 -2.86 3.39 70.73
CA GLY A 839 -3.24 4.78 70.93
C GLY A 839 -4.29 5.03 72.01
N ASN A 840 -4.93 6.20 71.96
CA ASN A 840 -5.86 6.68 72.99
C ASN A 840 -7.33 6.48 72.56
N TRP A 841 -7.76 5.23 72.40
CA TRP A 841 -9.17 4.89 72.25
C TRP A 841 -9.87 4.89 73.63
N ALA A 842 -10.99 5.62 73.74
CA ALA A 842 -11.73 5.84 74.99
C ALA A 842 -12.77 4.76 75.32
#